data_AF-A0A934BVI6-F1
#
_entry.id   AF-A0A934BVI6-F1
#
_cell.length_a   1.000
_cell.length_b   1.000
_cell.length_c   1.000
_cell.angle_alpha   90.00
_cell.angle_beta   90.00
_cell.angle_gamma   90.00
#
_symmetry.space_group_name_H-M   'P 1'
#
loop_
_entity.id
_entity.type
_entity.pdbx_description
1 polymer ?
#
loop_
_entity_poly.entity_id
_entity_poly.type
_entity_poly.pdbx_seq_one_letter_code
_entity_poly.pdbx_strand_id
1 'polypeptide(L)'
;MNLATIWTTYLWLLPGLVASIIAADTPAFYSKRATWPETMLASRAALKAAVLPVKKQKDEMAVVWEQVERDFPVEWDWAIQDGGLDFPTWFAADGNADAEKKMIARALEELGAGREELDALCRCNAPPDDPRWLSLYIKFCEQRRAIRLKTVLAQSPKIVFTKHQTIRPSFFAYTEGQSDAQAERHFHPGSSLCLLEMDGTRAKARTLLEDPTGAIRDPAVSYDGRRVLFAWKKSLNEDDYHLYEMDVATRRIRQITSGLGFADYEPCYLPNGDIVFSSTRCVQTVDCFTTEVSNLYTCDKDGRYLRRLGFDQVHTVYPAMTDDGRVTYTRWDYNDRGQVFPQGLFQMNPDGTAQAALYGNNSWFPTTIAHARGIPGSQKLVAIFCGHHSPQTGKLGLIDPSKGREENSGAQLIAPARETKAERIDSYGQQGELFQYPYPLNETEFLVTYAPLGRDFEKEKRSQPRDIVAARFGIYYMTLDGRRELIVSDPNLPCNQPFPLAARPKPALRPSLVDYRKTTGSYYMQDIHAGPGLEGVPRGTIKKLRVVAIDFRAAVIGGNGSGGPGGAAFISTPIAIGNGAWDAKIVLGDAKVYDDGSAFFTVPARTPVYFQALDEKGRAVQTMRSWSTLQPGENQSCVGCHENKNAAPPPQRSTIALKAGAQALEPFYGSPRGFSFAKEIQPILDRKCVSCHNDREAAAKLFSADPRKRPAASAPADPKKVFSLLGAPVLDAVAKRNWSDAYLVLTQSYPDERRKKKPADSECGCERFRGWFEGRLVNWAGSQSVVSMLPPYFAGSTKSELVAMLERGHRGVTLTREEMEKLCAWIDLFVPFCGDYKEAHAWTEQELARYDHYYEKRRRMEAVERANIEEFIAREGMK
;
A
#
# COMPACT_ATOMS: atom_id res chain seq x y z
N MET A 1 -32.73 -30.17 29.00
CA MET A 1 -32.38 -30.22 30.44
C MET A 1 -32.00 -28.81 30.89
N ASN A 2 -32.50 -28.43 32.06
CA ASN A 2 -32.66 -27.06 32.55
C ASN A 2 -31.35 -26.31 32.84
N LEU A 3 -31.37 -25.03 32.49
CA LEU A 3 -30.52 -23.94 33.00
C LEU A 3 -30.96 -23.56 34.42
N ALA A 4 -30.19 -23.94 35.43
CA ALA A 4 -30.13 -23.27 36.74
C ALA A 4 -29.05 -23.95 37.58
N THR A 5 -28.36 -23.17 38.41
CA THR A 5 -27.40 -23.57 39.45
C THR A 5 -25.94 -23.69 38.99
N ILE A 6 -25.19 -22.58 39.08
CA ILE A 6 -24.03 -22.38 39.98
C ILE A 6 -23.56 -20.94 39.71
N TRP A 7 -24.22 -20.00 40.38
CA TRP A 7 -23.77 -18.62 40.59
C TRP A 7 -24.02 -18.35 42.07
N THR A 8 -23.03 -18.65 42.92
CA THR A 8 -22.91 -18.17 44.31
C THR A 8 -21.70 -18.82 44.97
N THR A 9 -20.51 -18.22 44.80
CA THR A 9 -19.51 -18.09 45.86
C THR A 9 -18.38 -17.16 45.39
N TYR A 10 -17.92 -16.30 46.30
CA TYR A 10 -16.89 -15.25 46.17
C TYR A 10 -17.34 -13.88 45.65
N LEU A 11 -18.28 -13.29 46.40
CA LEU A 11 -18.48 -11.83 46.44
C LEU A 11 -18.48 -11.39 47.92
N TRP A 12 -17.32 -11.48 48.58
CA TRP A 12 -17.04 -10.90 49.90
C TRP A 12 -15.54 -10.60 50.03
N LEU A 13 -15.07 -9.64 49.23
CA LEU A 13 -13.98 -8.70 49.55
C LEU A 13 -14.36 -7.33 48.97
N LEU A 14 -15.31 -6.69 49.67
CA LEU A 14 -15.56 -5.24 49.68
C LEU A 14 -14.25 -4.48 50.06
N PRO A 15 -14.19 -3.14 50.03
CA PRO A 15 -14.24 -2.21 48.91
C PRO A 15 -13.08 -1.19 49.08
N GLY A 16 -11.97 -1.34 48.35
CA GLY A 16 -10.74 -0.57 48.64
C GLY A 16 -9.97 -0.06 47.41
N LEU A 17 -10.61 0.04 46.24
CA LEU A 17 -9.92 0.33 44.98
C LEU A 17 -10.62 1.42 44.14
N VAL A 18 -11.27 2.37 44.81
CA VAL A 18 -11.89 3.56 44.17
C VAL A 18 -11.32 4.87 44.73
N ALA A 19 -10.19 4.85 45.45
CA ALA A 19 -9.57 6.07 46.00
C ALA A 19 -8.02 6.05 46.01
N SER A 20 -7.38 5.48 44.98
CA SER A 20 -5.91 5.51 44.86
C SER A 20 -5.42 5.83 43.44
N ILE A 21 -6.18 6.62 42.69
CA ILE A 21 -5.69 7.29 41.47
C ILE A 21 -5.79 8.79 41.75
N ILE A 22 -4.84 9.33 42.51
CA ILE A 22 -4.38 10.74 42.53
C ILE A 22 -3.22 10.75 43.53
N ALA A 23 -2.04 10.48 43.00
CA ALA A 23 -0.73 10.98 43.41
C ALA A 23 0.27 10.22 42.55
N ALA A 24 0.42 10.64 41.28
CA ALA A 24 1.67 10.32 40.61
C ALA A 24 2.75 10.96 41.47
N ASP A 25 3.64 10.16 42.07
CA ASP A 25 4.81 10.68 42.77
C ASP A 25 5.47 11.69 41.81
N THR A 26 5.48 12.96 42.22
CA THR A 26 6.15 13.99 41.43
C THR A 26 7.60 13.54 41.32
N PRO A 27 8.17 13.40 40.10
CA PRO A 27 9.53 12.90 39.97
C PRO A 27 10.47 13.71 40.85
N ALA A 28 11.39 13.04 41.54
CA ALA A 28 12.13 13.60 42.69
C ALA A 28 12.83 14.94 42.39
N PHE A 29 13.19 15.19 41.13
CA PHE A 29 13.92 16.38 40.70
C PHE A 29 13.14 17.28 39.73
N TYR A 30 11.89 16.96 39.41
CA TYR A 30 11.03 17.82 38.60
C TYR A 30 10.26 18.81 39.48
N SER A 31 10.54 20.10 39.34
CA SER A 31 9.90 21.16 40.13
C SER A 31 9.04 22.04 39.22
N LYS A 32 7.78 21.62 38.99
CA LYS A 32 6.81 22.39 38.19
C LYS A 32 6.56 23.78 38.78
N ARG A 33 6.74 24.81 37.97
CA ARG A 33 6.41 26.22 38.27
C ARG A 33 5.40 26.77 37.26
N ALA A 34 5.06 28.05 37.36
CA ALA A 34 4.05 28.68 36.51
C ALA A 34 4.54 28.79 35.05
N THR A 35 5.83 29.03 34.87
CA THR A 35 6.43 29.21 33.54
C THR A 35 7.50 28.16 33.25
N TRP A 36 7.78 27.96 31.96
CA TRP A 36 8.86 27.08 31.51
C TRP A 36 10.24 27.52 32.05
N PRO A 37 10.65 28.80 31.96
CA PRO A 37 11.93 29.24 32.54
C PRO A 37 12.09 28.91 34.02
N GLU A 38 11.07 29.19 34.83
CA GLU A 38 11.11 28.90 36.27
C GLU A 38 11.16 27.39 36.56
N THR A 39 10.43 26.59 35.79
CA THR A 39 10.42 25.12 35.92
C THR A 39 11.78 24.53 35.57
N MET A 40 12.38 24.98 34.47
CA MET A 40 13.70 24.53 34.00
C MET A 40 14.77 24.85 35.04
N LEU A 41 14.81 26.08 35.56
CA LEU A 41 15.79 26.51 36.56
C LEU A 41 15.60 25.81 37.90
N ALA A 42 14.36 25.67 38.38
CA ALA A 42 14.08 24.97 39.64
C ALA A 42 14.46 23.48 39.55
N SER A 43 14.18 22.83 38.42
CA SER A 43 14.55 21.42 38.21
C SER A 43 16.06 21.24 38.04
N ARG A 44 16.75 22.18 37.35
CA ARG A 44 18.21 22.22 37.28
C ARG A 44 18.84 22.35 38.67
N ALA A 45 18.34 23.28 39.49
CA ALA A 45 18.82 23.46 40.86
C ALA A 45 18.63 22.18 41.70
N ALA A 46 17.46 21.53 41.58
CA ALA A 46 17.19 20.27 42.28
C ALA A 46 18.14 19.14 41.86
N LEU A 47 18.39 18.98 40.55
CA LEU A 47 19.33 17.97 40.03
C LEU A 47 20.78 18.24 40.46
N LYS A 48 21.22 19.51 40.44
CA LYS A 48 22.57 19.89 40.87
C LYS A 48 22.77 19.67 42.37
N ALA A 49 21.77 19.97 43.19
CA ALA A 49 21.83 19.77 44.64
C ALA A 49 21.95 18.29 45.05
N ALA A 50 21.49 17.36 44.21
CA ALA A 50 21.38 15.95 44.55
C ALA A 50 22.69 15.14 44.46
N VAL A 51 23.74 15.67 43.81
CA VAL A 51 25.07 15.04 43.60
C VAL A 51 24.96 13.53 43.31
N LEU A 52 24.38 13.21 42.16
CA LEU A 52 24.09 11.82 41.76
C LEU A 52 25.25 11.19 40.96
N PRO A 53 25.43 9.85 41.01
CA PRO A 53 26.30 9.15 40.07
C PRO A 53 25.89 9.41 38.61
N VAL A 54 26.86 9.55 37.70
CA VAL A 54 26.66 9.95 36.28
C VAL A 54 25.50 9.22 35.59
N LYS A 55 25.41 7.90 35.75
CA LYS A 55 24.33 7.10 35.15
C LYS A 55 22.96 7.49 35.71
N LYS A 56 22.84 7.59 37.05
CA LYS A 56 21.60 7.97 37.71
C LYS A 56 21.21 9.40 37.37
N GLN A 57 22.18 10.32 37.29
CA GLN A 57 21.92 11.69 36.86
C GLN A 57 21.32 11.75 35.46
N LYS A 58 21.87 10.97 34.51
CA LYS A 58 21.33 10.87 33.15
C LYS A 58 19.90 10.33 33.11
N ASP A 59 19.61 9.29 33.90
CA ASP A 59 18.27 8.70 33.98
C ASP A 59 17.26 9.71 34.55
N GLU A 60 17.61 10.42 35.63
CA GLU A 60 16.74 11.45 36.24
C GLU A 60 16.54 12.67 35.33
N MET A 61 17.56 13.07 34.57
CA MET A 61 17.41 14.13 33.56
C MET A 61 16.42 13.74 32.46
N ALA A 62 16.43 12.48 32.02
CA ALA A 62 15.47 11.99 31.04
C ALA A 62 14.03 12.03 31.60
N VAL A 63 13.85 11.67 32.88
CA VAL A 63 12.55 11.77 33.56
C VAL A 63 12.07 13.21 33.69
N VAL A 64 12.95 14.14 34.10
CA VAL A 64 12.65 15.57 34.14
C VAL A 64 12.25 16.07 32.75
N TRP A 65 12.99 15.66 31.70
CA TRP A 65 12.71 16.08 30.33
C TRP A 65 11.37 15.57 29.79
N GLU A 66 10.98 14.34 30.14
CA GLU A 66 9.66 13.77 29.80
C GLU A 66 8.52 14.54 30.50
N GLN A 67 8.71 15.00 31.74
CA GLN A 67 7.72 15.86 32.40
C GLN A 67 7.65 17.26 31.78
N VAL A 68 8.79 17.82 31.37
CA VAL A 68 8.82 19.11 30.64
C VAL A 68 8.06 19.01 29.31
N GLU A 69 8.23 17.93 28.55
CA GLU A 69 7.44 17.66 27.33
C GLU A 69 5.93 17.67 27.63
N ARG A 70 5.53 17.05 28.74
CA ARG A 70 4.13 16.91 29.13
C ARG A 70 3.49 18.24 29.54
N ASP A 71 4.20 19.03 30.35
CA ASP A 71 3.66 20.27 30.92
C ASP A 71 3.87 21.50 30.02
N PHE A 72 4.92 21.50 29.21
CA PHE A 72 5.33 22.63 28.35
C PHE A 72 5.73 22.14 26.94
N PRO A 73 4.82 21.48 26.20
CA PRO A 73 5.16 20.79 24.96
C PRO A 73 5.70 21.70 23.85
N VAL A 74 5.24 22.95 23.78
CA VAL A 74 5.67 23.90 22.74
C VAL A 74 7.10 24.39 23.04
N GLU A 75 7.36 24.77 24.27
CA GLU A 75 8.67 25.23 24.74
C GLU A 75 9.70 24.11 24.68
N TRP A 76 9.28 22.88 25.02
CA TRP A 76 10.06 21.67 24.83
C TRP A 76 10.47 21.49 23.36
N ASP A 77 9.53 21.60 22.41
CA ASP A 77 9.83 21.46 20.99
C ASP A 77 10.80 22.55 20.50
N TRP A 78 10.60 23.81 20.92
CA TRP A 78 11.55 24.88 20.61
C TRP A 78 12.95 24.56 21.12
N ALA A 79 13.07 24.13 22.38
CA ALA A 79 14.35 23.78 22.98
C ALA A 79 15.07 22.65 22.22
N ILE A 80 14.34 21.68 21.66
CA ILE A 80 14.91 20.66 20.77
C ILE A 80 15.36 21.24 19.44
N GLN A 81 14.57 22.14 18.83
CA GLN A 81 14.92 22.79 17.56
C GLN A 81 16.23 23.59 17.71
N ASP A 82 16.31 24.43 18.74
CA ASP A 82 17.39 25.40 18.89
C ASP A 82 18.59 24.83 19.66
N GLY A 83 18.35 23.97 20.65
CA GLY A 83 19.37 23.32 21.48
C GLY A 83 19.90 21.98 20.93
N GLY A 84 19.10 21.27 20.13
CA GLY A 84 19.41 19.93 19.63
C GLY A 84 18.95 18.79 20.56
N LEU A 85 19.07 17.54 20.10
CA LEU A 85 18.61 16.35 20.85
C LEU A 85 19.35 16.13 22.17
N ASP A 86 20.59 16.62 22.29
CA ASP A 86 21.39 16.55 23.50
C ASP A 86 21.09 17.68 24.49
N PHE A 87 20.13 18.57 24.19
CA PHE A 87 19.76 19.67 25.08
C PHE A 87 19.43 19.23 26.53
N PRO A 88 18.87 18.05 26.83
CA PRO A 88 18.69 17.61 28.22
C PRO A 88 19.96 17.63 29.06
N THR A 89 21.15 17.54 28.45
CA THR A 89 22.45 17.70 29.14
C THR A 89 22.63 19.04 29.83
N TRP A 90 21.88 20.06 29.40
CA TRP A 90 21.82 21.40 30.00
C TRP A 90 21.53 21.38 31.51
N PHE A 91 20.70 20.44 32.00
CA PHE A 91 20.38 20.32 33.42
C PHE A 91 21.61 19.99 34.30
N ALA A 92 22.62 19.34 33.73
CA ALA A 92 23.84 18.94 34.45
C ALA A 92 25.07 19.76 34.05
N ALA A 93 24.95 20.65 33.07
CA ALA A 93 26.09 21.41 32.56
C ALA A 93 26.63 22.39 33.63
N ASP A 94 27.95 22.39 33.81
CA ASP A 94 28.70 23.37 34.56
C ASP A 94 29.54 24.19 33.57
N GLY A 95 29.38 25.52 33.55
CA GLY A 95 30.02 26.34 32.52
C GLY A 95 29.46 27.75 32.37
N ASN A 96 29.68 28.33 31.19
CA ASN A 96 29.23 29.64 30.78
C ASN A 96 27.83 29.55 30.11
N ALA A 97 27.24 30.71 29.76
CA ALA A 97 25.91 30.78 29.14
C ALA A 97 25.90 30.48 27.61
N ASP A 98 26.79 29.61 27.11
CA ASP A 98 26.96 29.42 25.66
C ASP A 98 25.79 28.66 25.01
N ALA A 99 25.15 27.73 25.74
CA ALA A 99 23.97 27.02 25.25
C ALA A 99 22.79 27.99 25.06
N GLU A 100 22.58 28.87 26.03
CA GLU A 100 21.54 29.90 26.03
C GLU A 100 21.77 30.90 24.90
N LYS A 101 23.01 31.42 24.76
CA LYS A 101 23.38 32.31 23.65
C LYS A 101 23.11 31.66 22.30
N LYS A 102 23.49 30.39 22.13
CA LYS A 102 23.26 29.64 20.88
C LYS A 102 21.77 29.50 20.58
N MET A 103 20.96 29.15 21.58
CA MET A 103 19.52 29.01 21.41
C MET A 103 18.83 30.33 21.06
N ILE A 104 19.20 31.41 21.75
CA ILE A 104 18.68 32.76 21.47
C ILE A 104 19.11 33.24 20.08
N ALA A 105 20.37 33.02 19.70
CA ALA A 105 20.87 33.37 18.37
C ALA A 105 20.08 32.66 17.26
N ARG A 106 19.79 31.36 17.42
CA ARG A 106 18.96 30.59 16.47
C ARG A 106 17.51 31.07 16.43
N ALA A 107 16.91 31.40 17.58
CA ALA A 107 15.58 31.99 17.61
C ALA A 107 15.51 33.34 16.87
N LEU A 108 16.60 34.11 16.87
CA LEU A 108 16.72 35.41 16.22
C LEU A 108 16.94 35.35 14.69
N GLU A 109 17.42 34.24 14.13
CA GLU A 109 17.77 34.12 12.70
C GLU A 109 16.60 34.53 11.77
N GLU A 110 15.36 34.31 12.19
CA GLU A 110 14.15 34.62 11.43
C GLU A 110 13.47 35.95 11.80
N LEU A 111 13.90 36.63 12.88
CA LEU A 111 13.20 37.80 13.41
C LEU A 111 13.67 39.14 12.82
N GLY A 112 14.89 39.21 12.32
CA GLY A 112 15.48 40.44 11.77
C GLY A 112 15.69 41.58 12.77
N ALA A 113 15.27 41.43 14.04
CA ALA A 113 15.41 42.40 15.12
C ALA A 113 15.58 41.67 16.47
N GLY A 114 16.13 42.35 17.49
CA GLY A 114 16.33 41.80 18.84
C GLY A 114 17.78 41.45 19.20
N ARG A 115 18.72 41.56 18.26
CA ARG A 115 20.15 41.28 18.48
C ARG A 115 20.76 42.14 19.61
N GLU A 116 20.36 43.41 19.70
CA GLU A 116 20.84 44.32 20.75
C GLU A 116 20.45 43.86 22.16
N GLU A 117 19.29 43.23 22.35
CA GLU A 117 18.88 42.69 23.65
C GLU A 117 19.75 41.50 24.07
N LEU A 118 20.10 40.62 23.12
CA LEU A 118 21.06 39.53 23.36
C LEU A 118 22.45 40.08 23.67
N ASP A 119 22.93 41.06 22.90
CA ASP A 119 24.25 41.64 23.10
C ASP A 119 24.32 42.40 24.44
N ALA A 120 23.24 43.06 24.85
CA ALA A 120 23.14 43.69 26.16
C ALA A 120 23.24 42.67 27.30
N LEU A 121 22.53 41.54 27.20
CA LEU A 121 22.62 40.48 28.22
C LEU A 121 24.01 39.84 28.26
N CYS A 122 24.65 39.65 27.11
CA CYS A 122 26.04 39.19 27.01
C CYS A 122 27.01 40.15 27.72
N ARG A 123 26.84 41.48 27.54
CA ARG A 123 27.68 42.49 28.19
C ARG A 123 27.56 42.50 29.71
N CYS A 124 26.42 42.06 30.26
CA CYS A 124 26.23 41.91 31.71
C CYS A 124 26.98 40.72 32.31
N ASN A 125 27.60 39.86 31.50
CA ASN A 125 28.26 38.62 31.94
C ASN A 125 27.36 37.76 32.86
N ALA A 126 26.07 37.67 32.52
CA ALA A 126 25.07 36.96 33.31
C ALA A 126 25.39 35.45 33.36
N PRO A 127 25.37 34.80 34.55
CA PRO A 127 25.63 33.36 34.67
C PRO A 127 24.56 32.53 33.95
N PRO A 128 24.81 31.25 33.62
CA PRO A 128 23.86 30.40 32.89
C PRO A 128 22.53 30.19 33.61
N ASP A 129 22.53 30.21 34.96
CA ASP A 129 21.32 30.07 35.77
C ASP A 129 20.54 31.40 35.94
N ASP A 130 20.97 32.49 35.27
CA ASP A 130 20.24 33.77 35.29
C ASP A 130 18.92 33.65 34.50
N PRO A 131 17.76 33.94 35.12
CA PRO A 131 16.45 33.76 34.48
C PRO A 131 16.23 34.63 33.24
N ARG A 132 17.03 35.69 33.05
CA ARG A 132 16.95 36.54 31.86
C ARG A 132 17.27 35.79 30.58
N TRP A 133 18.14 34.78 30.62
CA TRP A 133 18.49 33.99 29.43
C TRP A 133 17.27 33.23 28.88
N LEU A 134 16.64 32.40 29.69
CA LEU A 134 15.48 31.61 29.26
C LEU A 134 14.26 32.50 28.98
N SER A 135 14.10 33.62 29.71
CA SER A 135 13.02 34.59 29.44
C SER A 135 13.18 35.27 28.07
N LEU A 136 14.40 35.68 27.73
CA LEU A 136 14.69 36.30 26.42
C LEU A 136 14.52 35.29 25.28
N TYR A 137 14.95 34.04 25.51
CA TYR A 137 14.73 32.95 24.57
C TYR A 137 13.23 32.73 24.27
N ILE A 138 12.40 32.57 25.30
CA ILE A 138 10.94 32.39 25.14
C ILE A 138 10.30 33.58 24.43
N LYS A 139 10.71 34.82 24.76
CA LYS A 139 10.23 36.03 24.08
C LYS A 139 10.44 35.94 22.57
N PHE A 140 11.64 35.56 22.11
CA PHE A 140 11.93 35.46 20.69
C PHE A 140 11.28 34.24 20.03
N CYS A 141 11.18 33.11 20.73
CA CYS A 141 10.44 31.95 20.22
C CYS A 141 8.96 32.28 19.96
N GLU A 142 8.30 33.05 20.85
CA GLU A 142 6.91 33.50 20.63
C GLU A 142 6.78 34.41 19.40
N GLN A 143 7.72 35.35 19.21
CA GLN A 143 7.73 36.20 18.02
C GLN A 143 7.94 35.38 16.75
N ARG A 144 8.86 34.41 16.76
CA ARG A 144 9.15 33.52 15.63
C ARG A 144 7.93 32.66 15.29
N ARG A 145 7.29 32.12 16.32
CA ARG A 145 6.06 31.34 16.19
C ARG A 145 4.91 32.16 15.58
N ALA A 146 4.74 33.42 15.98
CA ALA A 146 3.73 34.30 15.40
C ALA A 146 3.93 34.51 13.89
N ILE A 147 5.18 34.62 13.44
CA ILE A 147 5.52 34.73 12.01
C ILE A 147 5.20 33.40 11.29
N ARG A 148 5.69 32.28 11.82
CA ARG A 148 5.52 30.95 11.21
C ARG A 148 4.06 30.52 11.11
N LEU A 149 3.23 30.81 12.12
CA LEU A 149 1.82 30.40 12.14
C LEU A 149 0.87 31.32 11.37
N LYS A 150 1.36 32.39 10.73
CA LYS A 150 0.50 33.36 10.03
C LYS A 150 -0.48 32.71 9.06
N THR A 151 -0.02 31.74 8.26
CA THR A 151 -0.86 31.03 7.29
C THR A 151 -1.92 30.17 7.98
N VAL A 152 -1.56 29.42 9.02
CA VAL A 152 -2.50 28.60 9.80
C VAL A 152 -3.60 29.48 10.42
N LEU A 153 -3.22 30.60 11.03
CA LEU A 153 -4.18 31.52 11.66
C LEU A 153 -5.14 32.15 10.63
N ALA A 154 -4.65 32.43 9.42
CA ALA A 154 -5.45 33.01 8.37
C ALA A 154 -6.38 31.99 7.67
N GLN A 155 -5.91 30.76 7.45
CA GLN A 155 -6.57 29.80 6.56
C GLN A 155 -7.17 28.58 7.28
N SER A 156 -6.63 28.20 8.43
CA SER A 156 -6.98 26.96 9.13
C SER A 156 -6.96 27.11 10.67
N PRO A 157 -7.65 28.13 11.24
CA PRO A 157 -7.66 28.34 12.69
C PRO A 157 -8.42 27.26 13.46
N LYS A 158 -9.14 26.39 12.77
CA LYS A 158 -9.84 25.22 13.32
C LYS A 158 -9.38 23.97 12.58
N ILE A 159 -8.99 22.93 13.31
CA ILE A 159 -8.47 21.69 12.75
C ILE A 159 -9.15 20.51 13.45
N VAL A 160 -9.72 19.59 12.67
CA VAL A 160 -10.20 18.30 13.16
C VAL A 160 -9.07 17.29 13.05
N PHE A 161 -8.96 16.42 14.04
CA PHE A 161 -7.94 15.37 14.09
C PHE A 161 -8.40 14.20 14.95
N THR A 162 -7.68 13.09 14.89
CA THR A 162 -7.97 11.92 15.73
C THR A 162 -6.85 11.67 16.75
N LYS A 163 -7.23 11.11 17.89
CA LYS A 163 -6.28 10.50 18.83
C LYS A 163 -6.55 9.01 18.89
N HIS A 164 -5.53 8.20 18.61
CA HIS A 164 -5.56 6.75 18.76
C HIS A 164 -4.12 6.22 18.75
N GLN A 165 -3.93 5.00 19.23
CA GLN A 165 -2.66 4.30 19.09
C GLN A 165 -2.26 4.19 17.61
N THR A 166 -0.98 4.35 17.30
CA THR A 166 -0.48 4.17 15.93
C THR A 166 -0.84 2.78 15.45
N ILE A 167 -1.53 2.70 14.31
CA ILE A 167 -1.87 1.42 13.69
C ILE A 167 -0.57 0.84 13.11
N ARG A 168 -0.25 -0.41 13.46
CA ARG A 168 1.04 -1.04 13.12
C ARG A 168 0.84 -2.31 12.31
N PRO A 169 0.43 -2.16 11.04
CA PRO A 169 0.38 -3.30 10.15
C PRO A 169 1.76 -3.95 9.95
N SER A 170 1.76 -5.23 9.56
CA SER A 170 2.98 -5.96 9.16
C SER A 170 3.66 -5.32 7.94
N PHE A 171 2.89 -4.60 7.12
CA PHE A 171 3.31 -3.90 5.90
C PHE A 171 2.62 -2.53 5.82
N PHE A 172 2.89 -1.68 4.83
CA PHE A 172 2.20 -0.38 4.75
C PHE A 172 0.66 -0.47 4.62
N ALA A 173 0.12 -1.63 4.23
CA ALA A 173 -1.31 -1.95 4.18
C ALA A 173 -1.69 -2.92 5.32
N TYR A 174 -2.97 -3.28 5.50
CA TYR A 174 -3.50 -4.20 6.55
C TYR A 174 -4.02 -3.50 7.81
N THR A 175 -4.92 -2.53 7.63
CA THR A 175 -5.46 -1.74 8.75
C THR A 175 -6.96 -1.89 8.95
N GLU A 176 -7.56 -2.87 8.28
CA GLU A 176 -8.99 -3.09 8.19
C GLU A 176 -9.57 -3.76 9.44
N GLY A 177 -8.76 -4.57 10.13
CA GLY A 177 -9.11 -5.16 11.43
C GLY A 177 -10.44 -5.93 11.41
N GLN A 178 -10.71 -6.74 10.37
CA GLN A 178 -12.01 -7.42 10.23
C GLN A 178 -12.36 -8.33 11.40
N SER A 179 -13.65 -8.47 11.69
CA SER A 179 -14.21 -9.36 12.70
C SER A 179 -13.95 -10.83 12.37
N ASP A 180 -13.93 -11.18 11.08
CA ASP A 180 -13.71 -12.53 10.55
C ASP A 180 -12.41 -12.63 9.71
N ALA A 181 -11.41 -11.81 10.06
CA ALA A 181 -10.14 -11.80 9.34
C ALA A 181 -9.46 -13.17 9.32
N GLN A 182 -8.75 -13.45 8.24
CA GLN A 182 -8.04 -14.68 7.94
C GLN A 182 -6.73 -14.83 8.74
N ALA A 183 -6.12 -13.72 9.17
CA ALA A 183 -5.08 -13.72 10.18
C ALA A 183 -4.94 -12.37 10.93
N GLU A 184 -4.51 -11.32 10.24
CA GLU A 184 -4.11 -10.05 10.88
C GLU A 184 -5.33 -9.21 11.29
N ARG A 185 -5.41 -8.83 12.58
CA ARG A 185 -6.53 -8.09 13.17
C ARG A 185 -6.04 -6.90 13.98
N HIS A 186 -5.60 -5.85 13.29
CA HIS A 186 -5.16 -4.62 13.96
C HIS A 186 -6.33 -3.81 14.50
N PHE A 187 -6.48 -3.85 15.81
CA PHE A 187 -7.47 -3.08 16.55
C PHE A 187 -6.91 -2.72 17.93
N HIS A 188 -6.78 -1.43 18.16
CA HIS A 188 -6.41 -0.87 19.45
C HIS A 188 -7.54 0.06 19.91
N PRO A 189 -8.32 -0.33 20.94
CA PRO A 189 -9.40 0.50 21.44
C PRO A 189 -8.85 1.73 22.17
N GLY A 190 -9.70 2.73 22.36
CA GLY A 190 -9.31 3.99 23.00
C GLY A 190 -8.95 5.02 21.96
N SER A 191 -9.98 5.70 21.46
CA SER A 191 -9.83 6.70 20.42
C SER A 191 -10.78 7.87 20.59
N SER A 192 -10.42 9.00 19.99
CA SER A 192 -11.29 10.17 19.96
C SER A 192 -11.16 10.95 18.65
N LEU A 193 -12.27 11.56 18.25
CA LEU A 193 -12.31 12.64 17.28
C LEU A 193 -12.25 13.97 18.04
N CYS A 194 -11.31 14.83 17.68
CA CYS A 194 -11.05 16.08 18.38
C CYS A 194 -11.20 17.28 17.45
N LEU A 195 -11.52 18.43 18.03
CA LEU A 195 -11.41 19.74 17.40
C LEU A 195 -10.36 20.56 18.14
N LEU A 196 -9.43 21.10 17.37
CA LEU A 196 -8.48 22.12 17.78
C LEU A 196 -8.96 23.49 17.29
N GLU A 197 -8.90 24.50 18.15
CA GLU A 197 -9.16 25.91 17.84
C GLU A 197 -7.95 26.76 18.28
N MET A 198 -7.43 27.58 17.37
CA MET A 198 -6.32 28.51 17.66
C MET A 198 -6.81 29.70 18.49
N ASP A 199 -6.02 30.08 19.50
CA ASP A 199 -6.19 31.24 20.37
C ASP A 199 -4.86 32.03 20.38
N GLY A 200 -4.75 33.03 19.50
CA GLY A 200 -3.45 33.62 19.15
C GLY A 200 -2.52 32.57 18.55
N THR A 201 -1.28 32.47 19.03
CA THR A 201 -0.29 31.47 18.58
C THR A 201 -0.44 30.12 19.29
N ARG A 202 -1.31 30.01 20.30
CA ARG A 202 -1.55 28.79 21.07
C ARG A 202 -2.84 28.13 20.58
N ALA A 203 -3.06 26.88 20.97
CA ALA A 203 -4.23 26.13 20.54
C ALA A 203 -4.90 25.43 21.72
N LYS A 204 -6.22 25.32 21.66
CA LYS A 204 -7.04 24.56 22.60
C LYS A 204 -7.69 23.41 21.86
N ALA A 205 -7.48 22.19 22.35
CA ALA A 205 -8.13 20.99 21.81
C ALA A 205 -9.28 20.56 22.72
N ARG A 206 -10.40 20.17 22.11
CA ARG A 206 -11.56 19.58 22.80
C ARG A 206 -12.04 18.35 22.06
N THR A 207 -12.53 17.38 22.82
CA THR A 207 -13.11 16.15 22.29
C THR A 207 -14.49 16.39 21.69
N LEU A 208 -14.71 15.90 20.47
CA LEU A 208 -16.01 15.88 19.79
C LEU A 208 -16.75 14.57 20.04
N LEU A 209 -16.03 13.45 19.91
CA LEU A 209 -16.49 12.08 20.13
C LEU A 209 -15.34 11.29 20.75
N GLU A 210 -15.64 10.46 21.73
CA GLU A 210 -14.69 9.54 22.37
C GLU A 210 -15.31 8.17 22.48
N ASP A 211 -14.49 7.16 22.22
CA ASP A 211 -14.85 5.78 22.44
C ASP A 211 -13.65 5.04 23.06
N PRO A 212 -13.68 4.79 24.38
CA PRO A 212 -12.66 4.03 25.08
C PRO A 212 -12.57 2.56 24.63
N THR A 213 -13.64 2.04 24.02
CA THR A 213 -13.77 0.63 23.61
C THR A 213 -13.60 0.42 22.11
N GLY A 214 -13.70 1.49 21.33
CA GLY A 214 -13.62 1.49 19.87
C GLY A 214 -12.41 2.24 19.32
N ALA A 215 -12.31 2.20 17.99
CA ALA A 215 -11.28 2.86 17.19
C ALA A 215 -11.94 3.80 16.16
N ILE A 216 -11.64 5.09 16.26
CA ILE A 216 -12.06 6.18 15.38
C ILE A 216 -10.84 6.64 14.59
N ARG A 217 -10.98 6.74 13.26
CA ARG A 217 -9.89 7.10 12.35
C ARG A 217 -10.40 7.78 11.08
N ASP A 218 -9.44 8.25 10.29
CA ASP A 218 -9.60 8.79 8.94
C ASP A 218 -10.64 9.91 8.83
N PRO A 219 -10.50 11.01 9.59
CA PRO A 219 -11.42 12.14 9.47
C PRO A 219 -11.28 12.79 8.09
N ALA A 220 -12.37 13.24 7.50
CA ALA A 220 -12.38 14.04 6.28
C ALA A 220 -13.43 15.14 6.35
N VAL A 221 -13.06 16.37 5.97
CA VAL A 221 -13.93 17.55 6.08
C VAL A 221 -14.65 17.82 4.76
N SER A 222 -15.96 18.03 4.85
CA SER A 222 -16.85 18.44 3.76
C SER A 222 -16.46 19.79 3.16
N TYR A 223 -16.80 20.04 1.90
CA TYR A 223 -16.42 21.27 1.20
C TYR A 223 -16.99 22.55 1.84
N ASP A 224 -18.13 22.48 2.52
CA ASP A 224 -18.71 23.62 3.25
C ASP A 224 -18.11 23.83 4.65
N GLY A 225 -17.21 22.94 5.09
CA GLY A 225 -16.54 22.99 6.39
C GLY A 225 -17.45 22.68 7.58
N ARG A 226 -18.64 22.10 7.37
CA ARG A 226 -19.64 21.89 8.44
C ARG A 226 -19.74 20.46 8.94
N ARG A 227 -19.32 19.50 8.12
CA ARG A 227 -19.43 18.06 8.39
C ARG A 227 -18.10 17.33 8.29
N VAL A 228 -17.97 16.26 9.06
CA VAL A 228 -16.79 15.40 9.13
C VAL A 228 -17.21 13.95 8.87
N LEU A 229 -16.67 13.33 7.82
CA LEU A 229 -16.67 11.87 7.65
C LEU A 229 -15.57 11.26 8.51
N PHE A 230 -15.79 10.05 9.00
CA PHE A 230 -14.78 9.25 9.70
C PHE A 230 -15.15 7.77 9.66
N ALA A 231 -14.17 6.90 9.88
CA ALA A 231 -14.37 5.48 10.11
C ALA A 231 -14.41 5.18 11.62
N TRP A 232 -15.32 4.31 12.04
CA TRP A 232 -15.45 3.91 13.44
C TRP A 232 -15.79 2.43 13.54
N LYS A 233 -14.98 1.71 14.33
CA LYS A 233 -15.19 0.30 14.73
C LYS A 233 -15.32 0.25 16.24
N LYS A 234 -16.41 -0.30 16.76
CA LYS A 234 -16.74 -0.27 18.20
C LYS A 234 -16.31 -1.50 18.97
N SER A 235 -16.05 -2.60 18.26
CA SER A 235 -15.67 -3.88 18.85
C SER A 235 -14.69 -4.62 17.95
N LEU A 236 -13.76 -5.35 18.55
CA LEU A 236 -12.87 -6.23 17.82
C LEU A 236 -13.65 -7.31 17.06
N ASN A 237 -14.59 -7.99 17.75
CA ASN A 237 -15.26 -9.21 17.28
C ASN A 237 -16.70 -9.03 16.82
N GLU A 238 -17.39 -7.99 17.30
CA GLU A 238 -18.84 -7.83 17.09
C GLU A 238 -19.18 -6.70 16.10
N ASP A 239 -18.16 -6.02 15.57
CA ASP A 239 -18.30 -4.89 14.68
C ASP A 239 -17.12 -4.85 13.71
N ASP A 240 -17.21 -4.04 12.66
CA ASP A 240 -16.13 -3.69 11.74
C ASP A 240 -16.04 -2.18 11.53
N TYR A 241 -15.02 -1.68 10.82
CA TYR A 241 -15.01 -0.25 10.50
C TYR A 241 -16.17 0.07 9.57
N HIS A 242 -16.95 1.07 9.95
CA HIS A 242 -18.00 1.63 9.12
C HIS A 242 -17.89 3.15 9.05
N LEU A 243 -18.49 3.72 8.01
CA LEU A 243 -18.46 5.14 7.75
C LEU A 243 -19.55 5.87 8.53
N TYR A 244 -19.17 6.99 9.14
CA TYR A 244 -20.06 7.88 9.86
C TYR A 244 -19.83 9.33 9.39
N GLU A 245 -20.86 10.16 9.50
CA GLU A 245 -20.79 11.59 9.27
C GLU A 245 -21.28 12.35 10.51
N MET A 246 -20.51 13.32 10.98
CA MET A 246 -20.89 14.23 12.06
C MET A 246 -21.16 15.63 11.50
N ASP A 247 -22.28 16.24 11.90
CA ASP A 247 -22.45 17.69 11.83
C ASP A 247 -21.74 18.34 13.03
N VAL A 248 -20.75 19.19 12.78
CA VAL A 248 -19.84 19.67 13.84
C VAL A 248 -20.52 20.63 14.81
N ALA A 249 -21.48 21.43 14.33
CA ALA A 249 -22.18 22.41 15.16
C ALA A 249 -23.13 21.73 16.16
N THR A 250 -23.91 20.75 15.69
CA THR A 250 -24.91 20.04 16.49
C THR A 250 -24.37 18.79 17.18
N ARG A 251 -23.19 18.30 16.76
CA ARG A 251 -22.61 17.00 17.13
C ARG A 251 -23.48 15.79 16.78
N ARG A 252 -24.49 15.96 15.91
CA ARG A 252 -25.32 14.85 15.45
C ARG A 252 -24.49 13.95 14.55
N ILE A 253 -24.47 12.65 14.87
CA ILE A 253 -23.78 11.61 14.10
C ILE A 253 -24.81 10.78 13.34
N ARG A 254 -24.49 10.45 12.09
CA ARG A 254 -25.24 9.53 11.23
C ARG A 254 -24.31 8.43 10.75
N GLN A 255 -24.74 7.17 10.86
CA GLN A 255 -24.06 6.03 10.26
C GLN A 255 -24.43 5.92 8.78
N ILE A 256 -23.45 5.71 7.92
CA ILE A 256 -23.60 5.62 6.46
C ILE A 256 -23.52 4.16 5.99
N THR A 257 -22.55 3.40 6.49
CA THR A 257 -22.41 1.98 6.15
C THR A 257 -22.59 1.09 7.37
N SER A 258 -22.99 -0.16 7.16
CA SER A 258 -23.20 -1.14 8.21
C SER A 258 -23.11 -2.57 7.67
N GLY A 259 -22.74 -3.51 8.53
CA GLY A 259 -22.76 -4.96 8.31
C GLY A 259 -21.70 -5.67 9.14
N LEU A 260 -21.35 -6.90 8.80
CA LEU A 260 -20.30 -7.65 9.50
C LEU A 260 -19.50 -8.48 8.49
N GLY A 261 -18.22 -8.64 8.76
CA GLY A 261 -17.26 -9.34 7.90
C GLY A 261 -16.70 -8.46 6.78
N PHE A 262 -16.74 -7.14 6.91
CA PHE A 262 -16.03 -6.25 6.00
C PHE A 262 -15.83 -4.89 6.66
N ALA A 263 -14.76 -4.19 6.27
CA ALA A 263 -14.42 -2.88 6.78
C ALA A 263 -14.55 -1.84 5.66
N ASP A 264 -15.16 -0.69 5.97
CA ASP A 264 -15.26 0.50 5.14
C ASP A 264 -14.53 1.65 5.87
N TYR A 265 -13.50 2.23 5.25
CA TYR A 265 -12.59 3.19 5.91
C TYR A 265 -11.90 4.13 4.90
N GLU A 266 -11.09 5.09 5.36
CA GLU A 266 -10.46 6.14 4.51
C GLU A 266 -11.46 6.91 3.61
N PRO A 267 -12.53 7.51 4.14
CA PRO A 267 -13.52 8.19 3.33
C PRO A 267 -13.01 9.52 2.73
N CYS A 268 -13.49 9.85 1.54
CA CYS A 268 -13.25 11.12 0.86
C CYS A 268 -14.54 11.65 0.20
N TYR A 269 -14.82 12.94 0.36
CA TYR A 269 -15.96 13.60 -0.28
C TYR A 269 -15.71 13.88 -1.78
N LEU A 270 -16.65 13.48 -2.63
CA LEU A 270 -16.64 13.79 -4.06
C LEU A 270 -17.41 15.10 -4.36
N PRO A 271 -17.07 15.83 -5.44
CA PRO A 271 -17.71 17.11 -5.77
C PRO A 271 -19.21 17.00 -6.12
N ASN A 272 -19.67 15.82 -6.56
CA ASN A 272 -21.08 15.51 -6.83
C ASN A 272 -21.90 15.23 -5.56
N GLY A 273 -21.26 15.15 -4.38
CA GLY A 273 -21.91 14.82 -3.12
C GLY A 273 -21.92 13.33 -2.76
N ASP A 274 -21.39 12.46 -3.62
CA ASP A 274 -21.08 11.07 -3.29
C ASP A 274 -19.82 11.02 -2.41
N ILE A 275 -19.51 9.82 -1.90
CA ILE A 275 -18.28 9.53 -1.17
C ILE A 275 -17.51 8.41 -1.86
N VAL A 276 -16.19 8.45 -1.80
CA VAL A 276 -15.27 7.35 -2.18
C VAL A 276 -14.51 6.90 -0.95
N PHE A 277 -14.26 5.60 -0.82
CA PHE A 277 -13.63 5.02 0.37
C PHE A 277 -12.98 3.67 0.07
N SER A 278 -12.07 3.23 0.93
CA SER A 278 -11.45 1.90 0.92
C SER A 278 -12.39 0.87 1.56
N SER A 279 -12.57 -0.29 0.93
CA SER A 279 -13.43 -1.35 1.46
C SER A 279 -12.96 -2.75 1.09
N THR A 280 -13.16 -3.69 2.00
CA THR A 280 -12.81 -5.11 1.84
C THR A 280 -13.91 -5.99 1.26
N ARG A 281 -15.01 -5.39 0.82
CA ARG A 281 -16.15 -6.08 0.20
C ARG A 281 -15.81 -6.86 -1.07
N CYS A 282 -14.61 -6.68 -1.63
CA CYS A 282 -14.13 -7.50 -2.73
C CYS A 282 -13.84 -8.95 -2.32
N VAL A 283 -13.64 -9.21 -1.01
CA VAL A 283 -13.36 -10.53 -0.44
C VAL A 283 -12.27 -11.24 -1.23
N GLN A 284 -11.09 -10.63 -1.20
CA GLN A 284 -9.86 -11.09 -1.79
C GLN A 284 -8.81 -11.21 -0.69
N THR A 285 -7.78 -12.00 -0.95
CA THR A 285 -6.67 -12.18 -0.02
C THR A 285 -5.37 -11.88 -0.72
N VAL A 286 -4.45 -11.23 -0.01
CA VAL A 286 -3.14 -10.89 -0.53
C VAL A 286 -2.37 -12.14 -0.96
N ASP A 287 -1.65 -12.03 -2.06
CA ASP A 287 -0.96 -13.17 -2.64
C ASP A 287 0.21 -13.65 -1.78
N CYS A 288 0.95 -12.70 -1.20
CA CYS A 288 2.17 -12.97 -0.46
C CYS A 288 2.00 -13.07 1.06
N PHE A 289 0.77 -12.92 1.57
CA PHE A 289 0.49 -12.90 3.01
C PHE A 289 -0.96 -13.31 3.31
N THR A 290 -1.27 -13.61 4.58
CA THR A 290 -2.60 -14.08 4.98
C THR A 290 -3.45 -12.93 5.52
N THR A 291 -3.99 -12.09 4.64
CA THR A 291 -4.84 -10.95 5.04
C THR A 291 -5.71 -10.46 3.90
N GLU A 292 -6.79 -9.77 4.25
CA GLU A 292 -7.79 -9.26 3.34
C GLU A 292 -7.27 -8.10 2.51
N VAL A 293 -7.88 -7.95 1.34
CA VAL A 293 -7.60 -6.86 0.41
C VAL A 293 -8.68 -5.79 0.50
N SER A 294 -8.27 -4.53 0.41
CA SER A 294 -9.17 -3.38 0.26
C SER A 294 -9.08 -2.77 -1.13
N ASN A 295 -10.22 -2.42 -1.69
CA ASN A 295 -10.34 -1.70 -2.97
C ASN A 295 -11.26 -0.50 -2.80
N LEU A 296 -11.28 0.40 -3.80
CA LEU A 296 -12.08 1.62 -3.73
C LEU A 296 -13.53 1.35 -4.12
N TYR A 297 -14.46 1.90 -3.33
CA TYR A 297 -15.91 1.87 -3.53
C TYR A 297 -16.49 3.28 -3.44
N THR A 298 -17.68 3.47 -3.98
CA THR A 298 -18.44 4.71 -3.86
C THR A 298 -19.91 4.44 -3.56
N CYS A 299 -20.54 5.37 -2.86
CA CYS A 299 -21.99 5.41 -2.63
C CYS A 299 -22.43 6.87 -2.51
N ASP A 300 -23.74 7.12 -2.53
CA ASP A 300 -24.27 8.45 -2.23
C ASP A 300 -24.06 8.80 -0.74
N LYS A 301 -24.32 10.06 -0.38
CA LYS A 301 -24.21 10.52 1.02
C LYS A 301 -25.02 9.69 2.02
N ASP A 302 -26.03 8.94 1.58
CA ASP A 302 -26.93 8.14 2.41
C ASP A 302 -26.56 6.65 2.43
N GLY A 303 -25.43 6.28 1.82
CA GLY A 303 -24.96 4.89 1.78
C GLY A 303 -25.61 4.04 0.69
N ARG A 304 -26.44 4.64 -0.18
CA ARG A 304 -27.14 3.94 -1.26
C ARG A 304 -26.30 3.92 -2.53
N TYR A 305 -26.67 3.06 -3.48
CA TYR A 305 -26.00 2.92 -4.78
C TYR A 305 -24.52 2.53 -4.66
N LEU A 306 -24.20 1.71 -3.65
CA LEU A 306 -22.86 1.20 -3.41
C LEU A 306 -22.32 0.45 -4.63
N ARG A 307 -21.14 0.84 -5.11
CA ARG A 307 -20.47 0.23 -6.27
C ARG A 307 -18.95 0.33 -6.17
N ARG A 308 -18.25 -0.69 -6.64
CA ARG A 308 -16.79 -0.84 -6.68
C ARG A 308 -16.21 -0.03 -7.83
N LEU A 309 -15.12 0.69 -7.56
CA LEU A 309 -14.37 1.49 -8.52
C LEU A 309 -13.04 0.82 -8.91
N GLY A 310 -12.28 0.31 -7.93
CA GLY A 310 -11.01 -0.41 -8.18
C GLY A 310 -11.21 -1.92 -8.25
N PHE A 311 -10.55 -2.62 -9.18
CA PHE A 311 -10.66 -4.07 -9.38
C PHE A 311 -9.27 -4.71 -9.35
N ASP A 312 -8.57 -4.44 -8.26
CA ASP A 312 -7.14 -4.64 -8.11
C ASP A 312 -6.83 -5.90 -7.31
N GLN A 313 -5.72 -6.56 -7.66
CA GLN A 313 -5.23 -7.82 -7.07
C GLN A 313 -5.13 -7.74 -5.54
N VAL A 314 -4.52 -6.64 -5.06
CA VAL A 314 -4.28 -6.35 -3.66
C VAL A 314 -4.76 -4.93 -3.30
N HIS A 315 -4.13 -4.26 -2.34
CA HIS A 315 -4.64 -3.01 -1.79
C HIS A 315 -4.64 -1.85 -2.77
N THR A 316 -5.77 -1.14 -2.75
CA THR A 316 -5.96 0.19 -3.32
C THR A 316 -6.53 1.08 -2.22
N VAL A 317 -5.72 2.02 -1.72
CA VAL A 317 -5.95 2.74 -0.45
C VAL A 317 -5.59 4.23 -0.55
N TYR A 318 -5.94 4.99 0.48
CA TYR A 318 -5.71 6.43 0.62
C TYR A 318 -6.30 7.29 -0.53
N PRO A 319 -7.60 7.17 -0.85
CA PRO A 319 -8.21 8.04 -1.85
C PRO A 319 -8.19 9.51 -1.40
N ALA A 320 -7.74 10.40 -2.29
CA ALA A 320 -7.76 11.85 -2.09
C ALA A 320 -8.16 12.59 -3.37
N MET A 321 -8.98 13.64 -3.23
CA MET A 321 -9.35 14.51 -4.35
C MET A 321 -8.23 15.51 -4.67
N THR A 322 -7.90 15.66 -5.95
CA THR A 322 -7.09 16.76 -6.48
C THR A 322 -7.97 17.94 -6.92
N ASP A 323 -7.37 19.13 -7.01
CA ASP A 323 -8.08 20.37 -7.40
C ASP A 323 -8.68 20.31 -8.81
N ASP A 324 -8.12 19.48 -9.69
CA ASP A 324 -8.60 19.28 -11.06
C ASP A 324 -9.65 18.16 -11.20
N GLY A 325 -10.20 17.71 -10.07
CA GLY A 325 -11.35 16.82 -10.00
C GLY A 325 -11.03 15.34 -10.21
N ARG A 326 -9.76 14.92 -10.11
CA ARG A 326 -9.37 13.50 -10.10
C ARG A 326 -9.29 12.98 -8.66
N VAL A 327 -9.41 11.66 -8.52
CA VAL A 327 -9.09 10.93 -7.28
C VAL A 327 -7.71 10.32 -7.44
N THR A 328 -6.79 10.59 -6.52
CA THR A 328 -5.50 9.91 -6.41
C THR A 328 -5.53 8.87 -5.31
N TYR A 329 -4.78 7.78 -5.47
CA TYR A 329 -4.74 6.68 -4.52
C TYR A 329 -3.48 5.85 -4.68
N THR A 330 -3.08 5.14 -3.63
CA THR A 330 -1.95 4.20 -3.68
C THR A 330 -2.45 2.83 -4.12
N ARG A 331 -1.82 2.24 -5.13
CA ARG A 331 -2.12 0.88 -5.59
C ARG A 331 -0.88 0.01 -5.46
N TRP A 332 -1.05 -1.15 -4.85
CA TRP A 332 -0.04 -2.18 -4.82
C TRP A 332 -0.21 -3.09 -6.05
N ASP A 333 0.75 -3.05 -6.97
CA ASP A 333 0.57 -3.51 -8.36
C ASP A 333 1.64 -4.54 -8.77
N TYR A 334 1.39 -5.84 -8.62
CA TYR A 334 2.39 -6.85 -8.99
C TYR A 334 1.84 -8.05 -9.79
N ASN A 335 1.52 -7.79 -11.05
CA ASN A 335 1.27 -8.86 -12.03
C ASN A 335 2.59 -9.39 -12.61
N ASP A 336 2.95 -10.61 -12.22
CA ASP A 336 4.15 -11.33 -12.68
C ASP A 336 5.46 -10.52 -12.52
N ARG A 337 5.55 -9.81 -11.38
CA ARG A 337 6.72 -9.04 -10.93
C ARG A 337 6.84 -9.04 -9.41
N GLY A 338 8.02 -8.65 -8.91
CA GLY A 338 8.27 -8.58 -7.47
C GLY A 338 7.29 -7.65 -6.75
N GLN A 339 6.80 -8.09 -5.60
CA GLN A 339 5.75 -7.44 -4.83
C GLN A 339 6.23 -6.30 -3.92
N VAL A 340 7.52 -6.22 -3.60
CA VAL A 340 8.01 -5.34 -2.53
C VAL A 340 7.97 -3.86 -2.92
N PHE A 341 8.31 -3.50 -4.15
CA PHE A 341 8.52 -2.10 -4.56
C PHE A 341 7.44 -1.43 -5.43
N PRO A 342 6.48 -2.12 -6.08
CA PRO A 342 5.48 -1.45 -6.91
C PRO A 342 4.25 -1.04 -6.08
N GLN A 343 4.40 -0.03 -5.20
CA GLN A 343 3.28 0.60 -4.45
C GLN A 343 3.20 2.08 -4.80
N GLY A 344 3.00 2.32 -6.09
CA GLY A 344 2.96 3.66 -6.70
C GLY A 344 1.62 4.38 -6.50
N LEU A 345 1.62 5.63 -6.94
CA LEU A 345 0.44 6.49 -6.94
C LEU A 345 -0.30 6.37 -8.27
N PHE A 346 -1.60 6.18 -8.22
CA PHE A 346 -2.52 6.10 -9.34
C PHE A 346 -3.57 7.22 -9.26
N GLN A 347 -4.30 7.39 -10.35
CA GLN A 347 -5.38 8.36 -10.47
C GLN A 347 -6.58 7.78 -11.23
N MET A 348 -7.76 8.34 -10.98
CA MET A 348 -9.01 8.05 -11.71
C MET A 348 -9.92 9.30 -11.71
N ASN A 349 -10.96 9.28 -12.54
CA ASN A 349 -12.11 10.17 -12.36
C ASN A 349 -12.98 9.68 -11.17
N PRO A 350 -13.84 10.54 -10.58
CA PRO A 350 -14.68 10.17 -9.44
C PRO A 350 -15.64 8.99 -9.67
N ASP A 351 -15.96 8.68 -10.92
CA ASP A 351 -16.82 7.56 -11.33
C ASP A 351 -16.05 6.24 -11.57
N GLY A 352 -14.73 6.23 -11.34
CA GLY A 352 -13.86 5.08 -11.54
C GLY A 352 -13.33 4.92 -12.97
N THR A 353 -13.62 5.82 -13.89
CA THR A 353 -13.05 5.84 -15.25
C THR A 353 -11.64 6.45 -15.27
N ALA A 354 -10.94 6.31 -16.39
CA ALA A 354 -9.62 6.87 -16.66
C ALA A 354 -8.56 6.48 -15.62
N GLN A 355 -8.62 5.22 -15.14
CA GLN A 355 -7.63 4.68 -14.22
C GLN A 355 -6.25 4.61 -14.88
N ALA A 356 -5.26 5.26 -14.27
CA ALA A 356 -3.90 5.29 -14.79
C ALA A 356 -2.87 5.48 -13.67
N ALA A 357 -1.66 4.93 -13.87
CA ALA A 357 -0.53 5.27 -13.02
C ALA A 357 -0.21 6.77 -13.11
N LEU A 358 -0.03 7.40 -11.95
CA LEU A 358 0.38 8.80 -11.83
C LEU A 358 1.90 8.90 -11.60
N TYR A 359 2.45 8.12 -10.67
CA TYR A 359 3.87 8.11 -10.33
C TYR A 359 4.32 6.76 -9.72
N GLY A 360 5.49 6.25 -10.11
CA GLY A 360 6.22 5.19 -9.41
C GLY A 360 5.85 3.76 -9.81
N ASN A 361 5.06 3.53 -10.86
CA ASN A 361 4.57 2.19 -11.17
C ASN A 361 5.62 1.25 -11.76
N ASN A 362 6.72 1.76 -12.33
CA ASN A 362 7.85 0.96 -12.83
C ASN A 362 9.13 1.25 -12.04
N SER A 363 9.00 1.59 -10.76
CA SER A 363 10.08 2.14 -9.95
C SER A 363 10.44 1.25 -8.76
N TRP A 364 11.70 1.30 -8.34
CA TRP A 364 12.15 0.79 -7.03
C TRP A 364 11.89 1.81 -5.92
N PHE A 365 11.92 3.10 -6.23
CA PHE A 365 11.74 4.19 -5.28
C PHE A 365 10.70 5.23 -5.77
N PRO A 366 9.90 5.84 -4.88
CA PRO A 366 9.66 5.40 -3.49
C PRO A 366 9.04 4.00 -3.47
N THR A 367 9.50 3.14 -2.54
CA THR A 367 8.95 1.78 -2.37
C THR A 367 7.43 1.85 -2.18
N THR A 368 6.99 2.73 -1.29
CA THR A 368 5.58 3.04 -1.04
C THR A 368 5.38 4.55 -1.03
N ILE A 369 4.37 5.02 -1.77
CA ILE A 369 3.86 6.39 -1.68
C ILE A 369 2.57 6.34 -0.86
N ALA A 370 2.57 6.83 0.38
CA ALA A 370 1.41 6.81 1.26
C ALA A 370 0.86 8.22 1.54
N HIS A 371 -0.42 8.31 1.90
CA HIS A 371 -1.08 9.54 2.36
C HIS A 371 -0.96 10.75 1.40
N ALA A 372 -0.90 10.51 0.10
CA ALA A 372 -0.69 11.57 -0.88
C ALA A 372 -1.88 12.56 -0.92
N ARG A 373 -1.57 13.85 -1.08
CA ARG A 373 -2.54 14.92 -1.33
C ARG A 373 -2.04 15.88 -2.39
N GLY A 374 -2.95 16.31 -3.26
CA GLY A 374 -2.69 17.40 -4.20
C GLY A 374 -2.41 18.71 -3.47
N ILE A 375 -1.43 19.48 -3.95
CA ILE A 375 -1.09 20.80 -3.43
C ILE A 375 -1.98 21.84 -4.12
N PRO A 376 -2.72 22.67 -3.36
CA PRO A 376 -3.65 23.63 -3.92
C PRO A 376 -3.06 24.53 -5.00
N GLY A 377 -3.78 24.70 -6.11
CA GLY A 377 -3.37 25.58 -7.22
C GLY A 377 -2.20 25.05 -8.06
N SER A 378 -1.78 23.80 -7.89
CA SER A 378 -0.68 23.18 -8.64
C SER A 378 -1.05 21.76 -9.11
N GLN A 379 -0.14 21.13 -9.86
CA GLN A 379 -0.21 19.69 -10.21
C GLN A 379 0.72 18.83 -9.34
N LYS A 380 1.33 19.41 -8.31
CA LYS A 380 2.23 18.72 -7.39
C LYS A 380 1.45 18.04 -6.28
N LEU A 381 2.06 17.05 -5.64
CA LEU A 381 1.51 16.37 -4.49
C LEU A 381 2.52 16.31 -3.35
N VAL A 382 2.03 16.33 -2.12
CA VAL A 382 2.82 15.97 -0.94
C VAL A 382 2.40 14.57 -0.48
N ALA A 383 3.36 13.75 -0.07
CA ALA A 383 3.13 12.37 0.34
C ALA A 383 4.16 11.93 1.40
N ILE A 384 3.95 10.72 1.93
CA ILE A 384 4.92 10.02 2.76
C ILE A 384 5.64 8.97 1.90
N PHE A 385 6.96 9.05 1.85
CA PHE A 385 7.81 8.01 1.25
C PHE A 385 8.24 7.05 2.34
N CYS A 386 7.79 5.80 2.25
CA CYS A 386 8.09 4.75 3.20
C CYS A 386 8.40 3.42 2.49
N GLY A 387 8.88 2.47 3.30
CA GLY A 387 9.09 1.10 2.88
C GLY A 387 7.81 0.27 2.86
N HIS A 388 7.89 -0.88 2.20
CA HIS A 388 6.83 -1.89 2.13
C HIS A 388 6.55 -2.51 3.51
N HIS A 389 7.60 -2.88 4.26
CA HIS A 389 7.46 -3.25 5.68
C HIS A 389 7.59 -2.01 6.56
N SER A 390 6.53 -1.21 6.66
CA SER A 390 6.48 0.00 7.50
C SER A 390 5.11 0.14 8.17
N PRO A 391 5.03 0.67 9.41
CA PRO A 391 3.75 1.00 10.06
C PRO A 391 3.16 2.31 9.52
N GLN A 392 3.15 2.49 8.20
CA GLN A 392 2.65 3.70 7.53
C GLN A 392 3.37 5.00 7.95
N THR A 393 4.63 4.90 8.37
CA THR A 393 5.48 6.03 8.75
C THR A 393 6.67 6.16 7.79
N GLY A 394 7.12 7.37 7.53
CA GLY A 394 8.23 7.60 6.61
C GLY A 394 8.72 9.03 6.60
N LYS A 395 9.27 9.44 5.45
CA LYS A 395 9.80 10.79 5.21
C LYS A 395 8.81 11.61 4.39
N LEU A 396 8.73 12.91 4.67
CA LEU A 396 7.90 13.83 3.91
C LEU A 396 8.50 14.06 2.52
N GLY A 397 7.69 13.86 1.48
CA GLY A 397 8.10 13.95 0.09
C GLY A 397 7.16 14.82 -0.75
N LEU A 398 7.73 15.52 -1.71
CA LEU A 398 7.06 16.23 -2.79
C LEU A 398 7.16 15.39 -4.07
N ILE A 399 6.05 15.30 -4.81
CA ILE A 399 5.96 14.66 -6.12
C ILE A 399 5.56 15.73 -7.13
N ASP A 400 6.35 15.89 -8.18
CA ASP A 400 6.09 16.75 -9.33
C ASP A 400 6.05 15.91 -10.62
N PRO A 401 4.85 15.45 -11.04
CA PRO A 401 4.68 14.61 -12.23
C PRO A 401 5.15 15.28 -13.54
N SER A 402 5.32 16.61 -13.56
CA SER A 402 5.78 17.33 -14.76
C SER A 402 7.28 17.13 -15.02
N LYS A 403 8.07 16.87 -13.97
CA LYS A 403 9.52 16.61 -14.07
C LYS A 403 9.83 15.16 -14.41
N GLY A 404 8.98 14.25 -13.98
CA GLY A 404 9.13 12.83 -14.22
C GLY A 404 8.09 12.04 -13.44
N ARG A 405 7.98 10.75 -13.72
CA ARG A 405 6.92 9.88 -13.17
C ARG A 405 7.43 8.57 -12.61
N GLU A 406 8.75 8.36 -12.63
CA GLU A 406 9.39 7.13 -12.18
C GLU A 406 10.64 7.47 -11.37
N GLU A 407 11.02 6.57 -10.47
CA GLU A 407 12.15 6.67 -9.56
C GLU A 407 12.15 8.01 -8.81
N ASN A 408 13.31 8.68 -8.76
CA ASN A 408 13.48 9.99 -8.16
C ASN A 408 13.35 11.16 -9.16
N SER A 409 12.91 10.92 -10.40
CA SER A 409 12.90 11.96 -11.45
C SER A 409 11.95 13.13 -11.19
N GLY A 410 10.88 12.91 -10.43
CA GLY A 410 9.96 13.94 -9.95
C GLY A 410 9.72 13.89 -8.45
N ALA A 411 10.55 13.17 -7.68
CA ALA A 411 10.41 13.01 -6.24
C ALA A 411 11.49 13.80 -5.48
N GLN A 412 11.09 14.53 -4.44
CA GLN A 412 12.00 15.30 -3.59
C GLN A 412 11.62 15.17 -2.12
N LEU A 413 12.55 14.74 -1.27
CA LEU A 413 12.45 14.83 0.18
C LEU A 413 12.46 16.30 0.58
N ILE A 414 11.50 16.67 1.42
CA ILE A 414 11.31 18.02 1.95
C ILE A 414 11.34 18.02 3.48
N ALA A 415 11.32 19.21 4.08
CA ALA A 415 11.50 19.43 5.50
C ALA A 415 12.81 18.82 6.07
N PRO A 416 14.00 19.22 5.55
CA PRO A 416 14.26 20.21 4.50
C PRO A 416 14.32 19.62 3.09
N ALA A 417 14.13 20.48 2.07
CA ALA A 417 14.41 20.13 0.68
C ALA A 417 15.84 19.64 0.50
N ARG A 418 15.99 18.43 -0.02
CA ARG A 418 17.31 17.80 -0.20
C ARG A 418 17.34 16.86 -1.40
N GLU A 419 18.56 16.51 -1.82
CA GLU A 419 18.76 15.48 -2.82
C GLU A 419 18.04 14.19 -2.40
N THR A 420 17.34 13.58 -3.35
CA THR A 420 16.56 12.37 -3.12
C THR A 420 17.10 11.26 -3.99
N LYS A 421 17.77 10.31 -3.35
CA LYS A 421 18.33 9.14 -4.03
C LYS A 421 17.25 8.08 -4.17
N ALA A 422 17.22 7.43 -5.32
CA ALA A 422 16.38 6.26 -5.55
C ALA A 422 16.97 5.07 -4.78
N GLU A 423 16.58 4.92 -3.51
CA GLU A 423 17.09 3.86 -2.64
C GLU A 423 16.17 2.66 -2.64
N ARG A 424 16.76 1.48 -2.88
CA ARG A 424 16.04 0.21 -2.90
C ARG A 424 16.07 -0.45 -1.53
N ILE A 425 15.24 0.04 -0.62
CA ILE A 425 15.17 -0.42 0.77
C ILE A 425 13.73 -0.81 1.13
N ASP A 426 13.55 -2.06 1.54
CA ASP A 426 12.23 -2.60 1.91
C ASP A 426 11.63 -1.89 3.13
N SER A 427 12.46 -1.58 4.14
CA SER A 427 12.07 -0.85 5.35
C SER A 427 12.41 0.65 5.28
N TYR A 428 12.36 1.27 4.10
CA TYR A 428 12.76 2.66 3.87
C TYR A 428 12.10 3.66 4.84
N GLY A 429 12.85 4.71 5.23
CA GLY A 429 12.30 5.90 5.88
C GLY A 429 11.97 5.78 7.37
N GLN A 430 12.41 4.71 8.04
CA GLN A 430 11.97 4.32 9.37
C GLN A 430 12.85 4.78 10.55
N GLN A 431 13.97 5.45 10.27
CA GLN A 431 14.94 5.93 11.26
C GLN A 431 14.82 7.45 11.48
N GLY A 432 15.17 7.91 12.68
CA GLY A 432 15.11 9.32 13.03
C GLY A 432 13.68 9.83 13.08
N GLU A 433 13.48 11.09 12.69
CA GLU A 433 12.18 11.75 12.66
C GLU A 433 11.20 11.04 11.71
N LEU A 434 9.92 10.99 12.10
CA LEU A 434 8.88 10.28 11.35
C LEU A 434 7.71 11.21 11.01
N PHE A 435 7.16 11.04 9.81
CA PHE A 435 6.02 11.78 9.31
C PHE A 435 4.86 10.85 8.93
N GLN A 436 3.63 11.36 9.10
CA GLN A 436 2.39 10.79 8.59
C GLN A 436 1.43 11.91 8.14
N TYR A 437 0.44 11.54 7.32
CA TYR A 437 -0.75 12.34 7.01
C TYR A 437 -0.51 13.83 6.73
N PRO A 438 0.28 14.19 5.70
CA PRO A 438 0.48 15.59 5.35
C PRO A 438 -0.81 16.20 4.80
N TYR A 439 -1.02 17.49 5.10
CA TYR A 439 -2.07 18.33 4.52
C TYR A 439 -1.44 19.63 4.01
N PRO A 440 -1.37 19.85 2.69
CA PRO A 440 -0.79 21.06 2.13
C PRO A 440 -1.71 22.28 2.30
N LEU A 441 -1.15 23.38 2.81
CA LEU A 441 -1.81 24.69 2.84
C LEU A 441 -1.51 25.46 1.55
N ASN A 442 -0.27 25.36 1.08
CA ASN A 442 0.22 25.87 -0.20
C ASN A 442 1.48 25.08 -0.64
N GLU A 443 2.20 25.55 -1.67
CA GLU A 443 3.41 24.85 -2.15
C GLU A 443 4.56 24.75 -1.15
N THR A 444 4.57 25.59 -0.11
CA THR A 444 5.69 25.72 0.84
C THR A 444 5.34 25.40 2.28
N GLU A 445 4.05 25.26 2.62
CA GLU A 445 3.55 25.15 3.99
C GLU A 445 2.55 24.01 4.13
N PHE A 446 2.70 23.22 5.19
CA PHE A 446 1.97 21.97 5.43
C PHE A 446 1.55 21.86 6.90
N LEU A 447 0.41 21.22 7.14
CA LEU A 447 0.13 20.57 8.42
C LEU A 447 0.59 19.11 8.32
N VAL A 448 1.24 18.59 9.35
CA VAL A 448 1.76 17.21 9.35
C VAL A 448 1.55 16.54 10.70
N THR A 449 1.33 15.23 10.68
CA THR A 449 1.50 14.37 11.85
C THR A 449 2.99 14.02 11.94
N TYR A 450 3.67 14.43 13.02
CA TYR A 450 5.13 14.38 13.11
C TYR A 450 5.63 13.96 14.48
N ALA A 451 6.65 13.12 14.50
CA ALA A 451 7.35 12.64 15.69
C ALA A 451 8.85 12.99 15.57
N PRO A 452 9.33 14.06 16.25
CA PRO A 452 10.70 14.54 16.09
C PRO A 452 11.77 13.56 16.57
N LEU A 453 11.44 12.75 17.58
CA LEU A 453 12.35 11.75 18.15
C LEU A 453 12.24 10.37 17.46
N GLY A 454 11.31 10.21 16.52
CA GLY A 454 11.05 8.92 15.89
C GLY A 454 10.45 7.90 16.86
N ARG A 455 10.90 6.65 16.73
CA ARG A 455 10.55 5.52 17.60
C ARG A 455 11.68 5.22 18.58
N ASP A 456 11.31 4.86 19.80
CA ASP A 456 12.25 4.39 20.82
C ASP A 456 12.48 2.87 20.70
N PHE A 457 13.49 2.50 19.91
CA PHE A 457 13.85 1.09 19.68
C PHE A 457 14.38 0.38 20.92
N GLU A 458 14.97 1.10 21.88
CA GLU A 458 15.54 0.50 23.10
C GLU A 458 14.46 0.18 24.13
N LYS A 459 13.43 1.03 24.26
CA LYS A 459 12.22 0.67 25.02
C LYS A 459 11.46 -0.46 24.32
N GLU A 460 11.34 -0.44 23.00
CA GLU A 460 10.69 -1.50 22.22
C GLU A 460 11.32 -2.90 22.42
N LYS A 461 12.65 -3.00 22.51
CA LYS A 461 13.34 -4.27 22.85
C LYS A 461 13.05 -4.79 24.27
N ARG A 462 12.69 -3.89 25.20
CA ARG A 462 12.44 -4.20 26.63
C ARG A 462 10.95 -4.40 26.93
N SER A 463 10.08 -3.96 26.03
CA SER A 463 8.65 -4.19 26.09
C SER A 463 8.28 -5.65 25.81
N GLN A 464 7.17 -6.13 26.38
CA GLN A 464 6.57 -7.37 25.89
C GLN A 464 6.13 -7.18 24.41
N PRO A 465 6.04 -8.25 23.61
CA PRO A 465 5.66 -8.17 22.18
C PRO A 465 4.33 -7.43 21.88
N ARG A 466 3.51 -7.16 22.92
CA ARG A 466 2.22 -6.45 22.83
C ARG A 466 2.28 -4.99 23.32
N ASP A 467 3.35 -4.58 23.99
CA ASP A 467 3.48 -3.27 24.66
C ASP A 467 4.51 -2.37 23.97
N ILE A 468 4.43 -2.29 22.64
CA ILE A 468 5.44 -1.59 21.85
C ILE A 468 5.27 -0.07 21.98
N VAL A 469 6.33 0.63 22.40
CA VAL A 469 6.34 2.11 22.53
C VAL A 469 6.11 2.77 21.17
N ALA A 470 4.99 3.47 21.00
CA ALA A 470 4.63 4.20 19.78
C ALA A 470 5.43 5.48 19.63
N ALA A 471 5.72 5.87 18.38
CA ALA A 471 6.21 7.21 18.10
C ALA A 471 5.18 8.22 18.62
N ARG A 472 5.67 9.22 19.36
CA ARG A 472 4.84 10.24 20.00
C ARG A 472 4.47 11.31 18.97
N PHE A 473 3.50 11.00 18.12
CA PHE A 473 3.07 11.93 17.08
C PHE A 473 2.26 13.10 17.66
N GLY A 474 2.63 14.31 17.24
CA GLY A 474 1.84 15.52 17.39
C GLY A 474 1.45 16.08 16.03
N ILE A 475 0.60 17.11 16.04
CA ILE A 475 0.27 17.90 14.85
C ILE A 475 1.17 19.12 14.82
N TYR A 476 1.84 19.31 13.69
CA TYR A 476 2.78 20.40 13.48
C TYR A 476 2.39 21.21 12.24
N TYR A 477 2.68 22.50 12.30
CA TYR A 477 2.96 23.28 11.09
C TYR A 477 4.39 22.99 10.65
N MET A 478 4.60 22.84 9.35
CA MET A 478 5.90 22.53 8.76
C MET A 478 6.03 23.28 7.43
N THR A 479 7.21 23.82 7.17
CA THR A 479 7.56 24.40 5.87
C THR A 479 8.38 23.42 5.04
N LEU A 480 8.48 23.69 3.73
CA LEU A 480 9.28 22.91 2.79
C LEU A 480 10.77 22.87 3.17
N ASP A 481 11.29 23.94 3.80
CA ASP A 481 12.67 24.02 4.29
C ASP A 481 12.87 23.42 5.70
N GLY A 482 11.80 22.97 6.36
CA GLY A 482 11.87 22.26 7.64
C GLY A 482 11.69 23.11 8.88
N ARG A 483 11.42 24.42 8.76
CA ARG A 483 10.93 25.22 9.91
C ARG A 483 9.59 24.66 10.38
N ARG A 484 9.42 24.52 11.69
CA ARG A 484 8.27 23.85 12.29
C ARG A 484 7.74 24.54 13.53
N GLU A 485 6.46 24.32 13.82
CA GLU A 485 5.82 24.70 15.07
C GLU A 485 4.88 23.60 15.54
N LEU A 486 5.05 23.11 16.76
CA LEU A 486 4.08 22.19 17.39
C LEU A 486 2.75 22.92 17.59
N ILE A 487 1.65 22.35 17.09
CA ILE A 487 0.29 22.89 17.26
C ILE A 487 -0.40 22.20 18.43
N VAL A 488 -0.40 20.86 18.46
CA VAL A 488 -0.96 20.07 19.57
C VAL A 488 -0.26 18.73 19.70
N SER A 489 -0.04 18.32 20.94
CA SER A 489 0.38 16.97 21.34
C SER A 489 -0.50 16.50 22.49
N ASP A 490 -0.45 15.20 22.75
CA ASP A 490 -1.07 14.61 23.94
C ASP A 490 -0.07 13.59 24.52
N PRO A 491 0.16 13.61 25.84
CA PRO A 491 1.19 12.78 26.45
C PRO A 491 0.86 11.28 26.46
N ASN A 492 -0.42 10.93 26.29
CA ASN A 492 -0.94 9.57 26.43
C ASN A 492 -1.25 8.94 25.08
N LEU A 493 -1.81 9.69 24.13
CA LEU A 493 -2.20 9.18 22.81
C LEU A 493 -1.63 10.05 21.68
N PRO A 494 -1.12 9.44 20.59
CA PRO A 494 -0.72 10.18 19.40
C PRO A 494 -1.85 11.03 18.82
N CYS A 495 -1.54 12.26 18.38
CA CYS A 495 -2.45 13.14 17.63
C CYS A 495 -2.19 12.98 16.12
N ASN A 496 -3.16 12.45 15.37
CA ASN A 496 -2.99 12.03 13.98
C ASN A 496 -3.98 12.71 13.01
N GLN A 497 -3.65 12.69 11.72
CA GLN A 497 -4.55 13.02 10.60
C GLN A 497 -5.22 14.41 10.69
N PRO A 498 -4.44 15.51 10.72
CA PRO A 498 -5.00 16.84 10.76
C PRO A 498 -5.77 17.19 9.48
N PHE A 499 -6.95 17.77 9.65
CA PHE A 499 -7.76 18.35 8.57
C PHE A 499 -8.27 19.73 8.97
N PRO A 500 -7.99 20.78 8.18
CA PRO A 500 -8.63 22.08 8.36
C PRO A 500 -10.17 21.97 8.35
N LEU A 501 -10.81 22.50 9.39
CA LEU A 501 -12.25 22.66 9.46
C LEU A 501 -12.61 24.05 8.91
N ALA A 502 -12.62 24.14 7.58
CA ALA A 502 -12.93 25.36 6.85
C ALA A 502 -13.69 25.04 5.56
N ALA A 503 -14.48 26.00 5.08
CA ALA A 503 -15.06 25.92 3.75
C ALA A 503 -13.93 26.02 2.71
N ARG A 504 -14.01 25.20 1.65
CA ARG A 504 -13.03 25.16 0.57
C ARG A 504 -13.73 25.04 -0.79
N PRO A 505 -13.11 25.51 -1.88
CA PRO A 505 -13.66 25.34 -3.22
C PRO A 505 -13.95 23.87 -3.53
N LYS A 506 -15.09 23.61 -4.18
CA LYS A 506 -15.36 22.30 -4.77
C LYS A 506 -14.52 22.17 -6.05
N PRO A 507 -13.74 21.07 -6.22
CA PRO A 507 -13.09 20.76 -7.49
C PRO A 507 -14.11 20.71 -8.63
N ALA A 508 -13.64 20.95 -9.85
CA ALA A 508 -14.48 20.85 -11.03
C ALA A 508 -15.14 19.46 -11.11
N LEU A 509 -16.46 19.44 -11.25
CA LEU A 509 -17.21 18.19 -11.41
C LEU A 509 -16.93 17.62 -12.82
N ARG A 510 -16.34 16.44 -12.86
CA ARG A 510 -16.24 15.64 -14.08
C ARG A 510 -17.55 14.85 -14.24
N PRO A 511 -18.32 15.05 -15.34
CA PRO A 511 -19.54 14.31 -15.54
C PRO A 511 -19.23 12.82 -15.71
N SER A 512 -20.06 11.97 -15.13
CA SER A 512 -19.94 10.52 -15.30
C SER A 512 -20.26 10.14 -16.74
N LEU A 513 -19.39 9.35 -17.36
CA LEU A 513 -19.64 8.73 -18.67
C LEU A 513 -20.00 7.24 -18.54
N VAL A 514 -20.07 6.73 -17.32
CA VAL A 514 -20.38 5.33 -17.04
C VAL A 514 -21.83 5.04 -17.34
N ASP A 515 -22.05 4.00 -18.14
CA ASP A 515 -23.38 3.46 -18.45
C ASP A 515 -23.50 2.04 -17.90
N TYR A 516 -24.03 1.91 -16.70
CA TYR A 516 -24.20 0.62 -16.01
C TYR A 516 -25.21 -0.33 -16.70
N ARG A 517 -25.91 0.11 -17.75
CA ARG A 517 -26.71 -0.79 -18.61
C ARG A 517 -25.85 -1.59 -19.58
N LYS A 518 -24.59 -1.21 -19.75
CA LYS A 518 -23.59 -1.94 -20.56
C LYS A 518 -22.78 -2.89 -19.69
N THR A 519 -22.21 -3.91 -20.31
CA THR A 519 -21.34 -4.90 -19.65
C THR A 519 -19.90 -4.85 -20.15
N THR A 520 -19.59 -3.91 -21.06
CA THR A 520 -18.31 -3.82 -21.76
C THR A 520 -17.80 -2.39 -21.80
N GLY A 521 -16.49 -2.25 -22.00
CA GLY A 521 -15.79 -1.02 -22.37
C GLY A 521 -14.88 -1.28 -23.57
N SER A 522 -14.26 -0.24 -24.14
CA SER A 522 -13.34 -0.41 -25.27
C SER A 522 -12.00 0.28 -25.07
N TYR A 523 -10.95 -0.35 -25.57
CA TYR A 523 -9.60 0.21 -25.63
C TYR A 523 -9.26 0.64 -27.05
N TYR A 524 -8.67 1.83 -27.17
CA TYR A 524 -8.07 2.32 -28.40
C TYR A 524 -6.56 2.54 -28.21
N MET A 525 -5.76 1.88 -29.03
CA MET A 525 -4.32 2.05 -29.13
C MET A 525 -4.02 2.76 -30.46
N GLN A 526 -3.45 3.96 -30.40
CA GLN A 526 -3.13 4.72 -31.61
C GLN A 526 -2.01 4.05 -32.41
N ASP A 527 -0.91 3.72 -31.75
CA ASP A 527 0.23 3.03 -32.37
C ASP A 527 1.03 2.29 -31.31
N ILE A 528 1.00 0.96 -31.35
CA ILE A 528 1.67 0.12 -30.37
C ILE A 528 3.19 0.38 -30.28
N HIS A 529 3.82 0.88 -31.34
CA HIS A 529 5.25 1.18 -31.37
C HIS A 529 5.62 2.57 -30.79
N ALA A 530 4.63 3.39 -30.43
CA ALA A 530 4.86 4.72 -29.87
C ALA A 530 5.16 4.68 -28.36
N GLY A 531 6.30 4.09 -27.98
CA GLY A 531 6.76 4.03 -26.60
C GLY A 531 7.92 3.05 -26.38
N PRO A 532 8.58 3.10 -25.23
CA PRO A 532 9.74 2.25 -24.93
C PRO A 532 9.37 0.76 -24.79
N GLY A 533 8.08 0.44 -24.60
CA GLY A 533 7.64 -0.96 -24.43
C GLY A 533 7.92 -1.86 -25.64
N LEU A 534 8.05 -1.30 -26.85
CA LEU A 534 8.43 -2.02 -28.08
C LEU A 534 9.68 -1.45 -28.74
N GLU A 535 10.55 -0.77 -27.99
CA GLU A 535 11.80 -0.24 -28.51
C GLU A 535 12.64 -1.36 -29.18
N GLY A 536 13.15 -1.09 -30.38
CA GLY A 536 13.92 -2.06 -31.17
C GLY A 536 13.11 -3.14 -31.88
N VAL A 537 11.78 -3.22 -31.68
CA VAL A 537 10.92 -4.18 -32.41
C VAL A 537 10.53 -3.59 -33.77
N PRO A 538 10.80 -4.28 -34.90
CA PRO A 538 10.41 -3.79 -36.22
C PRO A 538 8.90 -3.56 -36.33
N ARG A 539 8.52 -2.51 -37.06
CA ARG A 539 7.11 -2.26 -37.38
C ARG A 539 6.51 -3.42 -38.15
N GLY A 540 5.26 -3.73 -37.84
CA GLY A 540 4.53 -4.83 -38.46
C GLY A 540 4.89 -6.22 -37.92
N THR A 541 5.85 -6.33 -36.98
CA THR A 541 6.10 -7.59 -36.25
C THR A 541 4.88 -8.00 -35.43
N ILE A 542 4.25 -7.05 -34.74
CA ILE A 542 3.08 -7.34 -33.91
C ILE A 542 1.83 -7.46 -34.79
N LYS A 543 1.15 -8.60 -34.69
CA LYS A 543 -0.08 -8.91 -35.44
C LYS A 543 -1.33 -8.90 -34.57
N LYS A 544 -1.19 -9.26 -33.29
CA LYS A 544 -2.30 -9.36 -32.35
C LYS A 544 -1.90 -8.85 -30.96
N LEU A 545 -2.89 -8.43 -30.19
CA LEU A 545 -2.81 -8.24 -28.75
C LEU A 545 -3.65 -9.33 -28.09
N ARG A 546 -3.02 -10.27 -27.38
CA ARG A 546 -3.77 -11.20 -26.54
C ARG A 546 -4.27 -10.46 -25.31
N VAL A 547 -5.57 -10.54 -25.05
CA VAL A 547 -6.22 -9.95 -23.89
C VAL A 547 -6.45 -11.04 -22.86
N VAL A 548 -5.89 -10.84 -21.66
CA VAL A 548 -5.93 -11.81 -20.57
C VAL A 548 -6.56 -11.16 -19.34
N ALA A 549 -7.67 -11.71 -18.86
CA ALA A 549 -8.25 -11.35 -17.58
C ALA A 549 -7.54 -12.08 -16.43
N ILE A 550 -7.55 -11.46 -15.25
CA ILE A 550 -6.96 -12.02 -14.03
C ILE A 550 -8.07 -12.30 -13.03
N ASP A 551 -8.06 -13.49 -12.43
CA ASP A 551 -8.96 -13.86 -11.33
C ASP A 551 -8.15 -13.99 -10.02
N PHE A 552 -8.76 -13.57 -8.90
CA PHE A 552 -8.07 -13.41 -7.62
C PHE A 552 -8.61 -14.35 -6.53
N ARG A 553 -7.72 -14.86 -5.68
CA ARG A 553 -8.04 -15.84 -4.62
C ARG A 553 -8.92 -15.25 -3.52
N ALA A 554 -9.87 -16.04 -3.04
CA ALA A 554 -10.79 -15.65 -1.95
C ALA A 554 -10.23 -15.93 -0.55
N ALA A 555 -9.34 -16.93 -0.42
CA ALA A 555 -8.76 -17.34 0.85
C ALA A 555 -7.37 -17.97 0.67
N VAL A 556 -6.58 -17.97 1.74
CA VAL A 556 -5.31 -18.72 1.81
C VAL A 556 -5.55 -20.19 2.13
N ILE A 557 -5.11 -21.08 1.24
CA ILE A 557 -5.01 -22.53 1.44
C ILE A 557 -3.66 -23.01 0.91
N GLY A 558 -2.84 -23.59 1.81
CA GLY A 558 -1.48 -24.02 1.47
C GLY A 558 -0.59 -22.88 0.97
N GLY A 559 0.57 -23.22 0.44
CA GLY A 559 1.39 -22.26 -0.29
C GLY A 559 2.75 -22.77 -0.72
N ASN A 560 3.36 -22.03 -1.64
CA ASN A 560 4.74 -22.26 -2.08
C ASN A 560 5.58 -20.98 -1.88
N GLY A 561 6.76 -20.92 -2.50
CA GLY A 561 7.66 -19.78 -2.39
C GLY A 561 8.19 -19.32 -3.74
N SER A 562 8.45 -18.02 -3.83
CA SER A 562 9.14 -17.39 -4.95
C SER A 562 10.38 -16.63 -4.48
N GLY A 563 11.32 -16.41 -5.38
CA GLY A 563 12.49 -15.59 -5.11
C GLY A 563 13.22 -15.20 -6.39
N GLY A 564 13.70 -13.96 -6.43
CA GLY A 564 14.37 -13.38 -7.58
C GLY A 564 14.82 -11.94 -7.32
N PRO A 565 15.19 -11.20 -8.37
CA PRO A 565 15.66 -9.82 -8.25
C PRO A 565 14.67 -8.86 -7.63
N GLY A 566 13.37 -9.14 -7.59
CA GLY A 566 12.31 -8.32 -6.98
C GLY A 566 12.09 -8.57 -5.49
N GLY A 567 12.71 -9.61 -4.93
CA GLY A 567 12.54 -10.03 -3.54
C GLY A 567 12.26 -11.53 -3.42
N ALA A 568 11.69 -11.91 -2.29
CA ALA A 568 11.16 -13.24 -2.06
C ALA A 568 9.78 -13.12 -1.42
N ALA A 569 8.92 -14.11 -1.66
CA ALA A 569 7.58 -14.13 -1.11
C ALA A 569 7.11 -15.54 -0.83
N PHE A 570 6.23 -15.65 0.16
CA PHE A 570 5.23 -16.71 0.19
C PHE A 570 4.25 -16.52 -0.98
N ILE A 571 3.64 -17.59 -1.48
CA ILE A 571 2.52 -17.51 -2.43
C ILE A 571 1.39 -18.36 -1.85
N SER A 572 0.28 -17.70 -1.48
CA SER A 572 -0.93 -18.32 -0.97
C SER A 572 -1.73 -18.98 -2.10
N THR A 573 -2.35 -20.13 -1.82
CA THR A 573 -3.28 -20.82 -2.75
C THR A 573 -2.75 -20.92 -4.19
N PRO A 574 -1.54 -21.48 -4.39
CA PRO A 574 -0.80 -21.32 -5.63
C PRO A 574 -1.47 -22.03 -6.81
N ILE A 575 -1.57 -21.35 -7.95
CA ILE A 575 -2.07 -21.90 -9.23
C ILE A 575 -0.95 -22.37 -10.17
N ALA A 576 0.30 -22.11 -9.79
CA ALA A 576 1.51 -22.49 -10.53
C ALA A 576 2.60 -22.94 -9.55
N ILE A 577 3.64 -23.56 -10.09
CA ILE A 577 4.87 -23.88 -9.36
C ILE A 577 5.49 -22.59 -8.77
N GLY A 578 6.31 -22.71 -7.71
CA GLY A 578 7.03 -21.55 -7.17
C GLY A 578 7.82 -20.81 -8.27
N ASN A 579 7.80 -19.47 -8.27
CA ASN A 579 8.25 -18.58 -9.36
C ASN A 579 7.40 -18.56 -10.65
N GLY A 580 6.34 -19.37 -10.78
CA GLY A 580 5.34 -19.25 -11.83
C GLY A 580 4.37 -18.09 -11.59
N ALA A 581 3.30 -18.03 -12.40
CA ALA A 581 2.25 -17.01 -12.32
C ALA A 581 1.70 -16.81 -10.89
N TRP A 582 1.41 -15.55 -10.55
CA TRP A 582 0.76 -15.21 -9.28
C TRP A 582 -0.69 -15.69 -9.24
N ASP A 583 -1.46 -15.35 -10.27
CA ASP A 583 -2.92 -15.53 -10.33
C ASP A 583 -3.40 -16.34 -11.52
N ALA A 584 -4.64 -16.82 -11.42
CA ALA A 584 -5.29 -17.52 -12.51
C ALA A 584 -5.47 -16.59 -13.71
N LYS A 585 -5.15 -17.10 -14.91
CA LYS A 585 -5.14 -16.33 -16.16
C LYS A 585 -6.27 -16.81 -17.07
N ILE A 586 -7.18 -15.91 -17.43
CA ILE A 586 -8.31 -16.21 -18.33
C ILE A 586 -8.03 -15.56 -19.68
N VAL A 587 -7.79 -16.37 -20.71
CA VAL A 587 -7.58 -15.84 -22.06
C VAL A 587 -8.94 -15.46 -22.65
N LEU A 588 -9.17 -14.14 -22.83
CA LEU A 588 -10.43 -13.63 -23.39
C LEU A 588 -10.45 -13.74 -24.92
N GLY A 589 -9.29 -13.66 -25.55
CA GLY A 589 -9.12 -13.70 -26.99
C GLY A 589 -8.06 -12.72 -27.47
N ASP A 590 -7.95 -12.58 -28.78
CA ASP A 590 -6.95 -11.75 -29.42
C ASP A 590 -7.60 -10.56 -30.14
N ALA A 591 -7.08 -9.35 -29.92
CA ALA A 591 -7.41 -8.17 -30.70
C ALA A 591 -6.46 -8.01 -31.89
N LYS A 592 -6.99 -7.61 -33.03
CA LYS A 592 -6.19 -7.32 -34.23
C LYS A 592 -5.34 -6.06 -34.05
N VAL A 593 -4.07 -6.14 -34.42
CA VAL A 593 -3.20 -4.97 -34.64
C VAL A 593 -3.08 -4.73 -36.13
N TYR A 594 -3.42 -3.52 -36.58
CA TYR A 594 -3.36 -3.14 -38.00
C TYR A 594 -1.93 -2.76 -38.42
N ASP A 595 -1.70 -2.67 -39.73
CA ASP A 595 -0.35 -2.40 -40.29
C ASP A 595 0.24 -1.04 -39.86
N ASP A 596 -0.61 -0.08 -39.49
CA ASP A 596 -0.20 1.22 -38.94
C ASP A 596 0.16 1.16 -37.44
N GLY A 597 0.04 -0.02 -36.80
CA GLY A 597 0.29 -0.26 -35.38
C GLY A 597 -0.93 -0.03 -34.49
N SER A 598 -2.06 0.39 -35.04
CA SER A 598 -3.26 0.72 -34.27
C SER A 598 -4.08 -0.52 -33.89
N ALA A 599 -4.84 -0.43 -32.79
CA ALA A 599 -5.83 -1.44 -32.38
C ALA A 599 -7.04 -0.78 -31.70
N PHE A 600 -8.24 -1.32 -31.92
CA PHE A 600 -9.47 -0.85 -31.28
C PHE A 600 -10.39 -2.03 -31.00
N PHE A 601 -10.61 -2.35 -29.73
CA PHE A 601 -11.32 -3.56 -29.33
C PHE A 601 -12.13 -3.40 -28.05
N THR A 602 -13.15 -4.23 -27.91
CA THR A 602 -14.06 -4.27 -26.76
C THR A 602 -13.65 -5.37 -25.79
N VAL A 603 -13.76 -5.10 -24.49
CA VAL A 603 -13.50 -6.05 -23.39
C VAL A 603 -14.65 -6.03 -22.38
N PRO A 604 -14.79 -7.08 -21.54
CA PRO A 604 -15.67 -7.02 -20.37
C PRO A 604 -15.29 -5.85 -19.47
N ALA A 605 -16.28 -5.07 -19.05
CA ALA A 605 -16.09 -4.03 -18.05
C ALA A 605 -15.87 -4.67 -16.67
N ARG A 606 -15.31 -3.90 -15.73
CA ARG A 606 -15.14 -4.30 -14.32
C ARG A 606 -14.33 -5.59 -14.17
N THR A 607 -13.45 -5.84 -15.13
CA THR A 607 -12.60 -7.02 -15.24
C THR A 607 -11.17 -6.53 -15.44
N PRO A 608 -10.22 -6.85 -14.53
CA PRO A 608 -8.83 -6.49 -14.71
C PRO A 608 -8.22 -7.30 -15.86
N VAL A 609 -7.70 -6.60 -16.87
CA VAL A 609 -7.07 -7.20 -18.05
C VAL A 609 -5.65 -6.68 -18.26
N TYR A 610 -4.79 -7.54 -18.79
CA TYR A 610 -3.49 -7.15 -19.31
C TYR A 610 -3.29 -7.67 -20.73
N PHE A 611 -2.26 -7.17 -21.40
CA PHE A 611 -2.03 -7.39 -22.82
C PHE A 611 -0.68 -8.05 -23.09
N GLN A 612 -0.66 -8.93 -24.09
CA GLN A 612 0.57 -9.47 -24.68
C GLN A 612 0.63 -9.12 -26.16
N ALA A 613 1.70 -8.46 -26.60
CA ALA A 613 1.95 -8.17 -28.00
C ALA A 613 2.46 -9.42 -28.70
N LEU A 614 1.73 -9.93 -29.70
CA LEU A 614 2.03 -11.20 -30.36
C LEU A 614 2.59 -11.02 -31.76
N ASP A 615 3.60 -11.82 -32.11
CA ASP A 615 4.12 -11.94 -33.48
C ASP A 615 3.19 -12.76 -34.40
N GLU A 616 3.59 -12.94 -35.67
CA GLU A 616 2.86 -13.76 -36.64
C GLU A 616 2.74 -15.25 -36.24
N LYS A 617 3.57 -15.71 -35.30
CA LYS A 617 3.57 -17.08 -34.77
C LYS A 617 2.74 -17.22 -33.49
N GLY A 618 2.09 -16.15 -33.04
CA GLY A 618 1.27 -16.14 -31.83
C GLY A 618 2.09 -16.13 -30.54
N ARG A 619 3.35 -15.70 -30.59
CA ARG A 619 4.29 -15.67 -29.46
C ARG A 619 4.37 -14.28 -28.86
N ALA A 620 4.43 -14.20 -27.53
CA ALA A 620 4.60 -12.93 -26.86
C ALA A 620 5.99 -12.32 -27.16
N VAL A 621 5.96 -11.13 -27.76
CA VAL A 621 7.12 -10.24 -27.94
C VAL A 621 7.29 -9.37 -26.70
N GLN A 622 6.18 -8.89 -26.13
CA GLN A 622 6.17 -8.06 -24.92
C GLN A 622 4.90 -8.35 -24.10
N THR A 623 5.01 -8.29 -22.78
CA THR A 623 3.91 -8.51 -21.85
C THR A 623 3.76 -7.32 -20.91
N MET A 624 2.55 -6.77 -20.80
CA MET A 624 2.21 -5.80 -19.77
C MET A 624 2.27 -6.49 -18.38
N ARG A 625 3.11 -5.99 -17.48
CA ARG A 625 3.31 -6.53 -16.11
C ARG A 625 2.58 -5.70 -15.05
N SER A 626 1.36 -5.32 -15.40
CA SER A 626 0.34 -4.60 -14.61
C SER A 626 -1.03 -5.00 -15.20
N TRP A 627 -2.13 -4.38 -14.77
CA TRP A 627 -3.46 -4.55 -15.38
C TRP A 627 -4.21 -3.22 -15.50
N SER A 628 -5.14 -3.18 -16.43
CA SER A 628 -6.07 -2.08 -16.66
C SER A 628 -7.51 -2.58 -16.56
N THR A 629 -8.43 -1.72 -16.12
CA THR A 629 -9.84 -2.03 -15.95
C THR A 629 -10.67 -0.87 -16.48
N LEU A 630 -11.79 -1.20 -17.15
CA LEU A 630 -12.76 -0.22 -17.64
C LEU A 630 -14.06 -0.29 -16.84
N GLN A 631 -14.67 0.85 -16.59
CA GLN A 631 -16.07 0.94 -16.16
C GLN A 631 -17.02 0.65 -17.33
N PRO A 632 -18.28 0.30 -17.05
CA PRO A 632 -19.30 0.07 -18.08
C PRO A 632 -19.45 1.24 -19.06
N GLY A 633 -19.29 0.97 -20.36
CA GLY A 633 -19.40 1.97 -21.42
C GLY A 633 -18.19 2.89 -21.60
N GLU A 634 -17.14 2.72 -20.81
CA GLU A 634 -15.92 3.52 -20.90
C GLU A 634 -15.14 3.23 -22.19
N ASN A 635 -14.55 4.29 -22.76
CA ASN A 635 -13.56 4.19 -23.82
C ASN A 635 -12.23 4.76 -23.30
N GLN A 636 -11.20 3.93 -23.26
CA GLN A 636 -9.86 4.33 -22.83
C GLN A 636 -8.90 4.33 -24.02
N SER A 637 -8.18 5.43 -24.21
CA SER A 637 -7.18 5.57 -25.28
C SER A 637 -5.75 5.63 -24.73
N CYS A 638 -4.81 5.06 -25.47
CA CYS A 638 -3.38 5.22 -25.25
C CYS A 638 -2.66 5.49 -26.57
N VAL A 639 -1.55 6.23 -26.48
CA VAL A 639 -0.77 6.59 -27.67
C VAL A 639 0.04 5.40 -28.15
N GLY A 640 0.71 4.71 -27.23
CA GLY A 640 1.54 3.55 -27.53
C GLY A 640 1.92 2.77 -26.27
N CYS A 641 2.79 1.75 -26.43
CA CYS A 641 3.14 0.87 -25.33
C CYS A 641 4.07 1.57 -24.32
N HIS A 642 3.52 1.97 -23.16
CA HIS A 642 4.22 2.64 -22.06
C HIS A 642 4.83 4.01 -22.44
N GLU A 643 4.12 4.79 -23.27
CA GLU A 643 4.55 6.11 -23.72
C GLU A 643 4.79 7.09 -22.55
N ASN A 644 5.68 8.07 -22.77
CA ASN A 644 5.88 9.15 -21.82
C ASN A 644 4.64 10.04 -21.74
N LYS A 645 4.00 10.09 -20.55
CA LYS A 645 2.77 10.87 -20.32
C LYS A 645 2.96 12.39 -20.31
N ASN A 646 4.21 12.87 -20.37
CA ASN A 646 4.55 14.29 -20.51
C ASN A 646 4.90 14.66 -21.97
N ALA A 647 4.87 13.68 -22.90
CA ALA A 647 5.07 13.93 -24.32
C ALA A 647 3.73 14.18 -25.03
N ALA A 648 3.75 15.04 -26.04
CA ALA A 648 2.62 15.18 -26.95
C ALA A 648 2.47 13.90 -27.80
N PRO A 649 1.24 13.49 -28.13
CA PRO A 649 1.02 12.38 -29.04
C PRO A 649 1.61 12.70 -30.43
N PRO A 650 2.16 11.71 -31.14
CA PRO A 650 2.64 11.90 -32.50
C PRO A 650 1.49 12.32 -33.41
N PRO A 651 1.72 13.25 -34.36
CA PRO A 651 0.70 13.70 -35.28
C PRO A 651 0.33 12.55 -36.24
N GLN A 652 -0.82 11.94 -36.01
CA GLN A 652 -1.34 10.87 -36.88
C GLN A 652 -2.78 11.20 -37.24
N ARG A 653 -3.07 11.20 -38.55
CA ARG A 653 -4.46 11.23 -39.04
C ARG A 653 -5.18 9.94 -38.62
N SER A 654 -6.52 9.97 -38.64
CA SER A 654 -7.41 8.83 -38.31
C SER A 654 -6.81 7.48 -38.71
N THR A 655 -6.52 6.64 -37.70
CA THR A 655 -5.86 5.33 -37.83
C THR A 655 -6.79 4.31 -38.49
N ILE A 656 -6.23 3.20 -38.95
CA ILE A 656 -7.01 2.11 -39.54
C ILE A 656 -8.00 1.56 -38.50
N ALA A 657 -7.56 1.33 -37.27
CA ALA A 657 -8.41 0.84 -36.20
C ALA A 657 -9.56 1.79 -35.86
N LEU A 658 -9.29 3.11 -35.81
CA LEU A 658 -10.34 4.10 -35.54
C LEU A 658 -11.42 4.11 -36.63
N LYS A 659 -11.03 3.97 -37.91
CA LYS A 659 -11.97 3.88 -39.04
C LYS A 659 -12.79 2.58 -39.01
N ALA A 660 -12.18 1.48 -38.58
CA ALA A 660 -12.85 0.19 -38.45
C ALA A 660 -13.83 0.15 -37.27
N GLY A 661 -13.63 1.00 -36.26
CA GLY A 661 -14.38 0.97 -35.00
C GLY A 661 -13.96 -0.18 -34.08
N ALA A 662 -14.49 -0.20 -32.86
CA ALA A 662 -14.18 -1.22 -31.86
C ALA A 662 -14.59 -2.61 -32.35
N GLN A 663 -13.64 -3.55 -32.35
CA GLN A 663 -13.87 -4.94 -32.75
C GLN A 663 -14.03 -5.86 -31.54
N ALA A 664 -14.79 -6.94 -31.70
CA ALA A 664 -14.79 -8.05 -30.74
C ALA A 664 -13.45 -8.79 -30.77
N LEU A 665 -13.10 -9.44 -29.66
CA LEU A 665 -11.91 -10.30 -29.59
C LEU A 665 -12.12 -11.58 -30.40
N GLU A 666 -11.09 -11.98 -31.14
CA GLU A 666 -11.03 -13.30 -31.79
C GLU A 666 -10.86 -14.38 -30.70
N PRO A 667 -11.75 -15.38 -30.62
CA PRO A 667 -11.67 -16.40 -29.58
C PRO A 667 -10.36 -17.21 -29.64
N PHE A 668 -9.75 -17.43 -28.48
CA PHE A 668 -8.57 -18.29 -28.37
C PHE A 668 -8.99 -19.76 -28.26
N TYR A 669 -9.26 -20.39 -29.42
CA TYR A 669 -9.64 -21.80 -29.56
C TYR A 669 -10.74 -22.24 -28.58
N GLY A 670 -11.93 -21.63 -28.73
CA GLY A 670 -13.11 -21.87 -27.91
C GLY A 670 -13.49 -20.67 -27.03
N SER A 671 -14.46 -20.89 -26.13
CA SER A 671 -14.92 -19.85 -25.21
C SER A 671 -13.83 -19.42 -24.21
N PRO A 672 -13.84 -18.15 -23.75
CA PRO A 672 -12.95 -17.67 -22.69
C PRO A 672 -12.99 -18.56 -21.45
N ARG A 673 -11.81 -18.91 -20.93
CA ARG A 673 -11.64 -19.80 -19.78
C ARG A 673 -10.28 -19.63 -19.13
N GLY A 674 -10.18 -20.03 -17.86
CA GLY A 674 -8.91 -20.12 -17.16
C GLY A 674 -7.95 -21.09 -17.86
N PHE A 675 -6.70 -20.67 -18.05
CA PHE A 675 -5.70 -21.47 -18.75
C PHE A 675 -5.17 -22.57 -17.82
N SER A 676 -5.57 -23.82 -18.09
CA SER A 676 -5.18 -25.00 -17.32
C SER A 676 -4.17 -25.83 -18.10
N PHE A 677 -3.05 -26.18 -17.47
CA PHE A 677 -2.08 -27.10 -18.07
C PHE A 677 -2.69 -28.48 -18.33
N ALA A 678 -3.48 -28.99 -17.38
CA ALA A 678 -4.12 -30.30 -17.49
C ALA A 678 -5.16 -30.36 -18.60
N LYS A 679 -5.86 -29.26 -18.89
CA LYS A 679 -6.90 -29.19 -19.92
C LYS A 679 -6.38 -28.74 -21.29
N GLU A 680 -5.35 -27.89 -21.34
CA GLU A 680 -4.84 -27.30 -22.59
C GLU A 680 -3.57 -27.97 -23.13
N ILE A 681 -2.65 -28.38 -22.25
CA ILE A 681 -1.31 -28.85 -22.63
C ILE A 681 -1.16 -30.35 -22.51
N GLN A 682 -1.59 -30.94 -21.39
CA GLN A 682 -1.49 -32.39 -21.18
C GLN A 682 -2.11 -33.22 -22.32
N PRO A 683 -3.28 -32.88 -22.90
CA PRO A 683 -3.84 -33.64 -24.01
C PRO A 683 -2.97 -33.63 -25.27
N ILE A 684 -2.17 -32.57 -25.48
CA ILE A 684 -1.19 -32.49 -26.57
C ILE A 684 -0.06 -33.49 -26.30
N LEU A 685 0.47 -33.47 -25.07
CA LEU A 685 1.55 -34.36 -24.65
C LEU A 685 1.14 -35.83 -24.71
N ASP A 686 -0.08 -36.16 -24.27
CA ASP A 686 -0.61 -37.52 -24.27
C ASP A 686 -0.68 -38.09 -25.69
N ARG A 687 -1.11 -37.28 -26.66
CA ARG A 687 -1.22 -37.69 -28.07
C ARG A 687 0.12 -37.77 -28.79
N LYS A 688 1.10 -36.93 -28.41
CA LYS A 688 2.27 -36.64 -29.25
C LYS A 688 3.61 -37.00 -28.62
N CYS A 689 3.70 -37.12 -27.30
CA CYS A 689 4.97 -37.20 -26.57
C CYS A 689 5.06 -38.43 -25.66
N VAL A 690 3.97 -38.77 -24.97
CA VAL A 690 3.96 -39.78 -23.89
C VAL A 690 4.38 -41.18 -24.35
N SER A 691 4.16 -41.54 -25.62
CA SER A 691 4.59 -42.85 -26.14
C SER A 691 6.10 -43.10 -26.02
N CYS A 692 6.91 -42.04 -26.00
CA CYS A 692 8.36 -42.09 -25.79
C CYS A 692 8.81 -41.52 -24.44
N HIS A 693 7.99 -40.64 -23.84
CA HIS A 693 8.25 -39.95 -22.58
C HIS A 693 7.33 -40.46 -21.47
N ASN A 694 7.63 -41.65 -20.92
CA ASN A 694 6.79 -42.33 -19.92
C ASN A 694 7.56 -42.94 -18.75
N ASP A 695 8.88 -42.69 -18.64
CA ASP A 695 9.67 -43.19 -17.53
C ASP A 695 9.54 -42.29 -16.29
N ARG A 696 8.68 -42.69 -15.35
CA ARG A 696 8.42 -41.93 -14.10
C ARG A 696 9.63 -41.90 -13.17
N GLU A 697 10.44 -42.96 -13.13
CA GLU A 697 11.64 -42.99 -12.28
C GLU A 697 12.69 -42.02 -12.80
N ALA A 698 12.86 -41.95 -14.13
CA ALA A 698 13.72 -40.96 -14.75
C ALA A 698 13.22 -39.52 -14.52
N ALA A 699 11.90 -39.28 -14.57
CA ALA A 699 11.33 -37.96 -14.24
C ALA A 699 11.56 -37.58 -12.77
N ALA A 700 11.31 -38.50 -11.83
CA ALA A 700 11.54 -38.26 -10.41
C ALA A 700 12.98 -37.85 -10.10
N LYS A 701 13.96 -38.50 -10.74
CA LYS A 701 15.38 -38.13 -10.65
C LYS A 701 15.70 -36.74 -11.17
N LEU A 702 14.93 -36.24 -12.16
CA LEU A 702 15.09 -34.88 -12.64
C LEU A 702 14.64 -33.92 -11.54
N PHE A 703 13.38 -33.96 -11.13
CA PHE A 703 12.85 -32.95 -10.20
C PHE A 703 13.15 -33.19 -8.71
N SER A 704 13.99 -34.17 -8.36
CA SER A 704 14.52 -34.38 -7.00
C SER A 704 15.86 -33.66 -6.74
N ALA A 705 16.43 -32.95 -7.73
CA ALA A 705 17.72 -32.28 -7.60
C ALA A 705 17.74 -30.90 -8.26
N ASP A 706 18.48 -29.98 -7.63
CA ASP A 706 18.72 -28.62 -8.15
C ASP A 706 19.28 -28.66 -9.58
N PRO A 707 18.60 -28.06 -10.58
CA PRO A 707 19.01 -28.11 -11.98
C PRO A 707 20.41 -27.54 -12.21
N ARG A 708 20.89 -26.62 -11.35
CA ARG A 708 22.24 -26.03 -11.44
C ARG A 708 23.35 -27.00 -11.03
N LYS A 709 23.00 -28.05 -10.26
CA LYS A 709 23.93 -29.06 -9.76
C LYS A 709 23.88 -30.34 -10.59
N ARG A 710 23.10 -30.37 -11.67
CA ARG A 710 23.03 -31.53 -12.57
C ARG A 710 24.26 -31.54 -13.48
N PRO A 711 24.98 -32.66 -13.60
CA PRO A 711 25.99 -32.80 -14.65
C PRO A 711 25.33 -32.65 -16.03
N ALA A 712 26.07 -32.12 -17.01
CA ALA A 712 25.60 -32.07 -18.39
C ALA A 712 25.16 -33.48 -18.82
N ALA A 713 23.92 -33.62 -19.28
CA ALA A 713 23.32 -34.94 -19.54
C ALA A 713 24.17 -35.72 -20.56
N SER A 714 24.61 -36.92 -20.19
CA SER A 714 25.08 -37.92 -21.15
C SER A 714 23.89 -38.44 -21.96
N ALA A 715 24.14 -38.81 -23.23
CA ALA A 715 23.10 -39.40 -24.07
C ALA A 715 22.48 -40.64 -23.37
N PRO A 716 21.15 -40.80 -23.39
CA PRO A 716 20.49 -41.91 -22.71
C PRO A 716 20.97 -43.25 -23.27
N ALA A 717 21.18 -44.23 -22.38
CA ALA A 717 21.62 -45.58 -22.74
C ALA A 717 20.56 -46.37 -23.55
N ASP A 718 19.27 -46.00 -23.42
CA ASP A 718 18.16 -46.52 -24.21
C ASP A 718 17.33 -45.36 -24.79
N PRO A 719 17.26 -45.19 -26.13
CA PRO A 719 16.48 -44.13 -26.78
C PRO A 719 14.95 -44.34 -26.71
N LYS A 720 14.44 -45.46 -26.17
CA LYS A 720 13.00 -45.79 -26.11
C LYS A 720 12.31 -45.50 -24.77
N LYS A 721 13.03 -45.11 -23.72
CA LYS A 721 12.46 -44.71 -22.43
C LYS A 721 13.15 -43.44 -21.94
N VAL A 722 12.55 -42.30 -22.29
CA VAL A 722 12.99 -40.99 -21.83
C VAL A 722 12.03 -40.55 -20.71
N PHE A 723 12.48 -39.68 -19.81
CA PHE A 723 11.72 -39.16 -18.66
C PHE A 723 10.22 -38.94 -18.95
N SER A 724 9.37 -39.16 -17.94
CA SER A 724 7.92 -39.04 -18.02
C SER A 724 7.44 -37.62 -18.39
N LEU A 725 6.50 -37.57 -19.34
CA LEU A 725 5.59 -36.44 -19.61
C LEU A 725 4.13 -36.85 -19.38
N LEU A 726 3.88 -37.82 -18.49
CA LEU A 726 2.53 -38.25 -18.13
C LEU A 726 1.81 -37.17 -17.31
N GLY A 727 0.48 -37.16 -17.43
CA GLY A 727 -0.41 -36.43 -16.52
C GLY A 727 -0.51 -37.05 -15.12
N ALA A 728 0.41 -37.94 -14.75
CA ALA A 728 0.37 -38.66 -13.48
C ALA A 728 0.60 -37.69 -12.31
N PRO A 729 -0.23 -37.73 -11.26
CA PRO A 729 -0.15 -36.76 -10.18
C PRO A 729 1.08 -36.98 -9.29
N VAL A 730 1.65 -35.87 -8.83
CA VAL A 730 2.73 -35.75 -7.84
C VAL A 730 2.25 -34.75 -6.78
N LEU A 731 2.07 -35.25 -5.56
CA LEU A 731 1.59 -34.44 -4.44
C LEU A 731 2.69 -33.50 -3.93
N ASP A 732 2.38 -32.20 -3.90
CA ASP A 732 3.07 -31.22 -3.07
C ASP A 732 2.18 -30.89 -1.88
N ALA A 733 2.49 -31.49 -0.74
CA ALA A 733 1.65 -31.37 0.46
C ALA A 733 1.75 -29.99 1.14
N VAL A 734 2.72 -29.14 0.78
CA VAL A 734 2.78 -27.76 1.29
C VAL A 734 1.97 -26.83 0.40
N ALA A 735 2.14 -26.92 -0.92
CA ALA A 735 1.30 -26.19 -1.87
C ALA A 735 -0.15 -26.70 -1.86
N LYS A 736 -0.36 -27.91 -1.32
CA LYS A 736 -1.62 -28.67 -1.31
C LYS A 736 -2.19 -28.84 -2.70
N ARG A 737 -1.32 -29.29 -3.61
CA ARG A 737 -1.61 -29.43 -5.03
C ARG A 737 -1.06 -30.74 -5.58
N ASN A 738 -1.79 -31.32 -6.52
CA ASN A 738 -1.33 -32.45 -7.32
C ASN A 738 -0.79 -31.95 -8.66
N TRP A 739 0.52 -31.70 -8.72
CA TRP A 739 1.20 -31.39 -9.98
C TRP A 739 1.24 -32.63 -10.89
N SER A 740 1.53 -32.49 -12.19
CA SER A 740 1.81 -33.66 -13.04
C SER A 740 3.31 -33.88 -13.26
N ASP A 741 3.73 -35.11 -13.55
CA ASP A 741 5.11 -35.42 -13.98
C ASP A 741 5.55 -34.47 -15.11
N ALA A 742 4.70 -34.33 -16.13
CA ALA A 742 4.95 -33.46 -17.27
C ALA A 742 5.20 -32.00 -16.87
N TYR A 743 4.36 -31.45 -16.00
CA TYR A 743 4.48 -30.07 -15.57
C TYR A 743 5.80 -29.85 -14.83
N LEU A 744 6.11 -30.69 -13.83
CA LEU A 744 7.34 -30.59 -13.05
C LEU A 744 8.60 -30.72 -13.91
N VAL A 745 8.60 -31.63 -14.88
CA VAL A 745 9.72 -31.81 -15.82
C VAL A 745 9.89 -30.58 -16.72
N LEU A 746 8.81 -30.09 -17.34
CA LEU A 746 8.88 -28.98 -18.29
C LEU A 746 9.26 -27.66 -17.61
N THR A 747 8.75 -27.40 -16.41
CA THR A 747 9.16 -26.24 -15.59
C THR A 747 10.51 -26.43 -14.91
N GLN A 748 11.18 -27.56 -15.15
CA GLN A 748 12.48 -27.93 -14.57
C GLN A 748 12.47 -27.75 -13.05
N SER A 749 11.38 -28.19 -12.42
CA SER A 749 11.15 -28.02 -11.00
C SER A 749 12.17 -28.77 -10.16
N TYR A 750 12.37 -28.30 -8.94
CA TYR A 750 13.26 -28.91 -7.96
C TYR A 750 12.80 -28.62 -6.53
N PRO A 751 13.28 -29.38 -5.53
CA PRO A 751 12.91 -29.17 -4.14
C PRO A 751 13.49 -27.85 -3.61
N ASP A 752 12.68 -27.05 -2.92
CA ASP A 752 13.10 -25.76 -2.35
C ASP A 752 13.83 -25.96 -1.02
N GLU A 753 15.17 -26.03 -1.09
CA GLU A 753 16.06 -26.21 0.09
C GLU A 753 16.24 -24.94 0.96
N ARG A 754 15.72 -23.77 0.56
CA ARG A 754 16.07 -22.46 1.19
C ARG A 754 15.51 -22.26 2.60
N ARG A 755 14.58 -23.10 3.08
CA ARG A 755 14.14 -23.14 4.49
C ARG A 755 14.39 -24.53 5.08
N LYS A 756 15.61 -24.75 5.61
CA LYS A 756 15.91 -25.95 6.42
C LYS A 756 15.13 -26.04 7.73
N LYS A 757 14.50 -24.94 8.18
CA LYS A 757 13.58 -24.97 9.33
C LYS A 757 12.20 -25.43 8.85
N LYS A 758 11.81 -26.63 9.28
CA LYS A 758 10.45 -27.15 9.17
C LYS A 758 9.46 -26.05 9.58
N PRO A 759 8.45 -25.71 8.75
CA PRO A 759 7.26 -25.05 9.24
C PRO A 759 6.72 -25.84 10.44
N ALA A 760 6.23 -25.16 11.47
CA ALA A 760 5.70 -25.81 12.68
C ALA A 760 4.52 -26.77 12.40
N ASP A 761 3.98 -26.70 11.19
CA ASP A 761 2.82 -27.37 10.63
C ASP A 761 3.15 -28.47 9.60
N SER A 762 4.43 -28.75 9.28
CA SER A 762 4.79 -29.83 8.35
C SER A 762 5.09 -31.15 9.08
N GLU A 763 4.06 -31.86 9.55
CA GLU A 763 4.20 -33.22 10.12
C GLU A 763 4.70 -34.27 9.09
N CYS A 764 4.53 -34.01 7.79
CA CYS A 764 4.69 -35.01 6.71
C CYS A 764 6.09 -35.11 6.07
N GLY A 765 7.04 -34.20 6.35
CA GLY A 765 8.37 -34.25 5.71
C GLY A 765 8.37 -34.05 4.18
N CYS A 766 7.34 -33.43 3.62
CA CYS A 766 7.15 -33.21 2.19
C CYS A 766 7.99 -32.05 1.61
N GLU A 767 8.46 -32.23 0.38
CA GLU A 767 9.27 -31.26 -0.36
C GLU A 767 8.39 -30.21 -1.07
N ARG A 768 8.73 -28.93 -0.91
CA ARG A 768 8.13 -27.82 -1.68
C ARG A 768 8.79 -27.76 -3.05
N PHE A 769 8.05 -27.64 -4.14
CA PHE A 769 8.67 -27.46 -5.45
C PHE A 769 8.81 -25.99 -5.86
N ARG A 770 9.92 -25.69 -6.52
CA ARG A 770 10.19 -24.40 -7.16
C ARG A 770 10.52 -24.63 -8.64
N GLY A 771 9.92 -23.82 -9.51
CA GLY A 771 10.22 -23.80 -10.94
C GLY A 771 11.50 -23.04 -11.25
N TRP A 772 12.23 -23.51 -12.25
CA TRP A 772 13.44 -22.86 -12.74
C TRP A 772 13.09 -21.95 -13.92
N PHE A 773 12.73 -20.70 -13.63
CA PHE A 773 12.22 -19.73 -14.61
C PHE A 773 13.27 -19.27 -15.64
N GLU A 774 14.56 -19.38 -15.29
CA GLU A 774 15.70 -19.18 -16.20
C GLU A 774 16.09 -20.47 -16.94
N GLY A 775 15.16 -21.43 -17.00
CA GLY A 775 15.38 -22.72 -17.61
C GLY A 775 15.66 -22.64 -19.11
N ARG A 776 16.44 -23.60 -19.59
CA ARG A 776 16.78 -23.73 -21.00
C ARG A 776 15.60 -24.27 -21.81
N LEU A 777 14.92 -25.30 -21.28
CA LEU A 777 13.80 -25.96 -21.98
C LEU A 777 12.57 -25.05 -22.06
N VAL A 778 12.11 -24.56 -20.91
CA VAL A 778 11.04 -23.56 -20.77
C VAL A 778 11.60 -22.39 -19.98
N ASN A 779 11.35 -21.18 -20.47
CA ASN A 779 11.83 -19.91 -19.92
C ASN A 779 10.66 -18.93 -19.78
N TRP A 780 10.52 -18.30 -18.62
CA TRP A 780 9.49 -17.29 -18.36
C TRP A 780 10.02 -16.21 -17.41
N ALA A 781 9.38 -15.04 -17.36
CA ALA A 781 9.74 -14.05 -16.34
C ALA A 781 9.21 -14.54 -14.99
N GLY A 782 10.11 -14.81 -14.04
CA GLY A 782 9.71 -15.26 -12.71
C GLY A 782 8.82 -14.24 -12.00
N SER A 783 7.90 -14.71 -11.16
CA SER A 783 7.02 -13.83 -10.34
C SER A 783 7.76 -12.89 -9.40
N GLN A 784 9.08 -13.08 -9.21
CA GLN A 784 9.98 -12.19 -8.47
C GLN A 784 10.99 -11.49 -9.39
N SER A 785 10.65 -11.30 -10.67
CA SER A 785 11.46 -10.49 -11.59
C SER A 785 11.42 -9.01 -11.19
N VAL A 786 12.34 -8.22 -11.75
CA VAL A 786 12.47 -6.78 -11.49
C VAL A 786 11.16 -6.02 -11.71
N VAL A 787 10.98 -4.91 -10.99
CA VAL A 787 9.76 -4.08 -11.08
C VAL A 787 9.76 -3.16 -12.30
N SER A 788 10.95 -2.78 -12.77
CA SER A 788 11.14 -2.00 -13.99
C SER A 788 10.64 -2.75 -15.22
N MET A 789 10.31 -2.00 -16.26
CA MET A 789 9.93 -2.56 -17.56
C MET A 789 11.05 -3.46 -18.11
N LEU A 790 10.66 -4.60 -18.68
CA LEU A 790 11.58 -5.54 -19.32
C LEU A 790 11.67 -5.24 -20.82
N PRO A 791 12.83 -5.44 -21.46
CA PRO A 791 12.93 -5.28 -22.91
C PRO A 791 12.07 -6.32 -23.65
N PRO A 792 11.66 -6.04 -24.90
CA PRO A 792 11.03 -7.04 -25.76
C PRO A 792 11.87 -8.31 -25.88
N TYR A 793 11.20 -9.45 -26.04
CA TYR A 793 11.82 -10.78 -26.09
C TYR A 793 12.65 -11.14 -24.85
N PHE A 794 12.39 -10.54 -23.68
CA PHE A 794 13.17 -10.84 -22.47
C PHE A 794 13.12 -12.32 -22.07
N ALA A 795 11.92 -12.91 -22.10
CA ALA A 795 11.64 -14.29 -21.70
C ALA A 795 10.42 -14.83 -22.48
N GLY A 796 10.03 -16.07 -22.23
CA GLY A 796 8.80 -16.65 -22.77
C GLY A 796 9.03 -17.68 -23.88
N SER A 797 7.99 -17.93 -24.67
CA SER A 797 7.98 -18.89 -25.76
C SER A 797 9.04 -18.61 -26.83
N THR A 798 9.35 -17.33 -27.07
CA THR A 798 10.40 -16.88 -28.01
C THR A 798 11.83 -17.21 -27.54
N LYS A 799 12.03 -17.47 -26.24
CA LYS A 799 13.32 -17.82 -25.62
C LYS A 799 13.41 -19.26 -25.14
N SER A 800 12.32 -20.01 -25.24
CA SER A 800 12.25 -21.40 -24.78
C SER A 800 12.77 -22.36 -25.85
N GLU A 801 13.77 -23.18 -25.53
CA GLU A 801 14.31 -24.16 -26.48
C GLU A 801 13.25 -25.19 -26.89
N LEU A 802 12.33 -25.54 -25.99
CA LEU A 802 11.21 -26.44 -26.29
C LEU A 802 10.47 -26.02 -27.56
N VAL A 803 10.18 -24.73 -27.69
CA VAL A 803 9.44 -24.17 -28.83
C VAL A 803 10.28 -24.28 -30.11
N ALA A 804 11.55 -23.88 -30.06
CA ALA A 804 12.45 -23.96 -31.21
C ALA A 804 12.72 -25.41 -31.65
N MET A 805 12.80 -26.35 -30.70
CA MET A 805 12.94 -27.78 -30.95
C MET A 805 11.71 -28.33 -31.66
N LEU A 806 10.51 -28.02 -31.17
CA LEU A 806 9.26 -28.53 -31.74
C LEU A 806 8.98 -27.96 -33.14
N GLU A 807 9.41 -26.72 -33.42
CA GLU A 807 9.36 -26.16 -34.79
C GLU A 807 10.24 -26.91 -35.78
N ARG A 808 11.41 -27.39 -35.36
CA ARG A 808 12.29 -28.22 -36.21
C ARG A 808 11.77 -29.65 -36.35
N GLY A 809 10.74 -30.02 -35.59
CA GLY A 809 10.29 -31.38 -35.40
C GLY A 809 11.15 -32.12 -34.37
N HIS A 810 10.51 -33.01 -33.61
CA HIS A 810 11.18 -33.89 -32.66
C HIS A 810 10.81 -35.34 -32.95
N ARG A 811 11.75 -36.13 -33.47
CA ARG A 811 11.55 -37.57 -33.76
C ARG A 811 10.32 -37.88 -34.62
N GLY A 812 10.03 -37.04 -35.62
CA GLY A 812 8.88 -37.20 -36.52
C GLY A 812 7.56 -36.66 -35.96
N VAL A 813 7.55 -36.11 -34.74
CA VAL A 813 6.40 -35.41 -34.17
C VAL A 813 6.32 -33.99 -34.73
N THR A 814 5.15 -33.63 -35.24
CA THR A 814 4.78 -32.26 -35.65
C THR A 814 3.49 -31.87 -34.93
N LEU A 815 3.47 -30.64 -34.42
CA LEU A 815 2.29 -30.05 -33.78
C LEU A 815 1.51 -29.20 -34.79
N THR A 816 0.18 -29.20 -34.64
CA THR A 816 -0.68 -28.27 -35.38
C THR A 816 -0.46 -26.83 -34.92
N ARG A 817 -1.00 -25.86 -35.68
CA ARG A 817 -0.92 -24.44 -35.31
C ARG A 817 -1.56 -24.18 -33.94
N GLU A 818 -2.74 -24.73 -33.69
CA GLU A 818 -3.43 -24.63 -32.40
C GLU A 818 -2.58 -25.20 -31.26
N GLU A 819 -2.02 -26.40 -31.44
CA GLU A 819 -1.20 -27.05 -30.41
C GLU A 819 0.06 -26.23 -30.10
N MET A 820 0.71 -25.66 -31.12
CA MET A 820 1.86 -24.76 -30.94
C MET A 820 1.48 -23.45 -30.22
N GLU A 821 0.37 -22.83 -30.60
CA GLU A 821 -0.07 -21.57 -29.97
C GLU A 821 -0.51 -21.77 -28.52
N LYS A 822 -1.19 -22.88 -28.20
CA LYS A 822 -1.51 -23.26 -26.81
C LYS A 822 -0.24 -23.45 -25.99
N LEU A 823 0.75 -24.17 -26.52
CA LEU A 823 2.03 -24.34 -25.85
C LEU A 823 2.76 -23.00 -25.62
N CYS A 824 2.80 -22.12 -26.64
CA CYS A 824 3.40 -20.80 -26.50
C CYS A 824 2.64 -19.95 -25.47
N ALA A 825 1.30 -19.95 -25.52
CA ALA A 825 0.47 -19.25 -24.55
C ALA A 825 0.71 -19.73 -23.12
N TRP A 826 0.81 -21.03 -22.87
CA TRP A 826 1.12 -21.54 -21.53
C TRP A 826 2.43 -20.97 -20.97
N ILE A 827 3.49 -20.93 -21.80
CA ILE A 827 4.79 -20.38 -21.40
C ILE A 827 4.67 -18.86 -21.17
N ASP A 828 4.04 -18.15 -22.10
CA ASP A 828 3.91 -16.69 -22.09
C ASP A 828 2.98 -16.19 -20.97
N LEU A 829 2.05 -17.01 -20.49
CA LEU A 829 1.21 -16.76 -19.32
C LEU A 829 1.92 -17.07 -17.99
N PHE A 830 3.24 -17.31 -18.02
CA PHE A 830 4.08 -17.64 -16.86
C PHE A 830 3.71 -18.99 -16.22
N VAL A 831 3.48 -19.98 -17.08
CA VAL A 831 3.32 -21.41 -16.76
C VAL A 831 2.24 -21.72 -15.71
N PRO A 832 0.99 -21.21 -15.83
CA PRO A 832 -0.10 -21.61 -14.93
C PRO A 832 -0.31 -23.13 -15.03
N PHE A 833 -0.56 -23.78 -13.90
CA PHE A 833 -0.98 -25.19 -13.85
C PHE A 833 -2.50 -25.28 -13.82
N CYS A 834 -3.13 -24.46 -12.98
CA CYS A 834 -4.57 -24.45 -12.74
C CYS A 834 -5.26 -23.31 -13.50
N GLY A 835 -6.43 -23.59 -14.07
CA GLY A 835 -7.30 -22.54 -14.65
C GLY A 835 -8.15 -21.83 -13.61
N ASP A 836 -8.34 -22.43 -12.44
CA ASP A 836 -9.04 -21.87 -11.28
C ASP A 836 -8.38 -22.33 -9.98
N TYR A 837 -8.70 -21.71 -8.85
CA TYR A 837 -8.01 -22.00 -7.59
C TYR A 837 -8.29 -23.40 -6.99
N LYS A 838 -9.42 -24.03 -7.33
CA LYS A 838 -9.80 -25.37 -6.83
C LYS A 838 -9.23 -26.49 -7.69
N GLU A 839 -8.87 -26.23 -8.94
CA GLU A 839 -8.34 -27.26 -9.83
C GLU A 839 -7.11 -27.99 -9.25
N ALA A 840 -7.11 -29.33 -9.33
CA ALA A 840 -6.03 -30.20 -8.85
C ALA A 840 -5.63 -30.01 -7.37
N HIS A 841 -6.54 -29.50 -6.55
CA HIS A 841 -6.30 -29.33 -5.12
C HIS A 841 -6.05 -30.68 -4.40
N ALA A 842 -5.26 -30.62 -3.33
CA ALA A 842 -5.09 -31.69 -2.34
C ALA A 842 -5.56 -31.21 -0.96
N TRP A 843 -6.66 -30.44 -0.94
CA TRP A 843 -7.17 -29.80 0.27
C TRP A 843 -7.97 -30.79 1.11
N THR A 844 -7.89 -30.64 2.43
CA THR A 844 -8.79 -31.35 3.36
C THR A 844 -10.23 -30.81 3.25
N GLU A 845 -11.20 -31.54 3.77
CA GLU A 845 -12.60 -31.07 3.82
C GLU A 845 -12.73 -29.73 4.58
N GLN A 846 -11.96 -29.54 5.65
CA GLN A 846 -11.95 -28.28 6.43
C GLN A 846 -11.39 -27.11 5.63
N GLU A 847 -10.35 -27.34 4.83
CA GLU A 847 -9.76 -26.33 3.97
C GLU A 847 -10.67 -25.95 2.81
N LEU A 848 -11.32 -26.94 2.20
CA LEU A 848 -12.32 -26.69 1.18
C LEU A 848 -13.48 -25.87 1.76
N ALA A 849 -13.98 -26.24 2.94
CA ALA A 849 -15.03 -25.49 3.64
C ALA A 849 -14.59 -24.05 3.96
N ARG A 850 -13.33 -23.84 4.37
CA ARG A 850 -12.76 -22.49 4.58
C ARG A 850 -12.75 -21.70 3.28
N TYR A 851 -12.26 -22.27 2.18
CA TYR A 851 -12.22 -21.57 0.90
C TYR A 851 -13.65 -21.21 0.44
N ASP A 852 -14.57 -22.17 0.54
CA ASP A 852 -15.97 -21.99 0.18
C ASP A 852 -16.64 -20.90 1.02
N HIS A 853 -16.36 -20.84 2.32
CA HIS A 853 -16.88 -19.77 3.18
C HIS A 853 -16.58 -18.36 2.62
N TYR A 854 -15.32 -18.08 2.27
CA TYR A 854 -14.91 -16.78 1.74
C TYR A 854 -15.37 -16.58 0.29
N TYR A 855 -15.36 -17.63 -0.52
CA TYR A 855 -15.88 -17.55 -1.90
C TYR A 855 -17.37 -17.22 -1.90
N GLU A 856 -18.17 -17.85 -1.04
CA GLU A 856 -19.58 -17.53 -0.85
C GLU A 856 -19.80 -16.11 -0.31
N LYS A 857 -18.94 -15.67 0.61
CA LYS A 857 -18.95 -14.28 1.11
C LYS A 857 -18.73 -13.29 -0.04
N ARG A 858 -17.79 -13.55 -0.95
CA ARG A 858 -17.58 -12.75 -2.17
C ARG A 858 -18.86 -12.67 -3.01
N ARG A 859 -19.47 -13.82 -3.33
CA ARG A 859 -20.71 -13.87 -4.14
C ARG A 859 -21.84 -13.06 -3.51
N ARG A 860 -21.98 -13.11 -2.18
CA ARG A 860 -22.96 -12.29 -1.45
C ARG A 860 -22.67 -10.80 -1.59
N MET A 861 -21.41 -10.36 -1.46
CA MET A 861 -21.05 -8.95 -1.63
C MET A 861 -21.28 -8.46 -3.07
N GLU A 862 -20.95 -9.27 -4.07
CA GLU A 862 -21.24 -8.98 -5.48
C GLU A 862 -22.74 -8.90 -5.79
N ALA A 863 -23.57 -9.72 -5.12
CA ALA A 863 -25.02 -9.63 -5.23
C ALA A 863 -25.58 -8.34 -4.62
N VAL A 864 -25.07 -7.92 -3.46
CA VAL A 864 -25.42 -6.63 -2.83
C VAL A 864 -25.06 -5.46 -3.75
N GLU A 865 -23.86 -5.48 -4.33
CA GLU A 865 -23.43 -4.45 -5.26
C GLU A 865 -24.31 -4.40 -6.52
N ARG A 866 -24.66 -5.57 -7.09
CA ARG A 866 -25.53 -5.65 -8.27
C ARG A 866 -26.91 -5.04 -8.01
N ALA A 867 -27.51 -5.33 -6.87
CA ALA A 867 -28.78 -4.73 -6.46
C ALA A 867 -28.68 -3.21 -6.32
N ASN A 868 -27.57 -2.70 -5.78
CA ASN A 868 -27.32 -1.25 -5.69
C ASN A 868 -27.18 -0.59 -7.08
N ILE A 869 -26.53 -1.28 -8.03
CA ILE A 869 -26.42 -0.81 -9.42
C ILE A 869 -27.78 -0.80 -10.11
N GLU A 870 -28.62 -1.82 -9.90
CA GLU A 870 -29.99 -1.86 -10.43
C GLU A 870 -30.83 -0.69 -9.90
N GLU A 871 -30.74 -0.39 -8.59
CA GLU A 871 -31.40 0.77 -8.00
C GLU A 871 -30.87 2.09 -8.57
N PHE A 872 -29.56 2.17 -8.82
CA PHE A 872 -28.93 3.35 -9.42
C PHE A 872 -29.43 3.60 -10.85
N ILE A 873 -29.52 2.55 -11.67
CA ILE A 873 -30.06 2.61 -13.04
C ILE A 873 -31.52 3.07 -13.00
N ALA A 874 -32.33 2.52 -12.10
CA ALA A 874 -33.74 2.90 -11.96
C ALA A 874 -33.90 4.39 -11.60
N ARG A 875 -33.05 4.93 -10.72
CA ARG A 875 -33.02 6.35 -10.37
C ARG A 875 -32.67 7.24 -11.56
N GLU A 876 -31.65 6.89 -12.33
CA GLU A 876 -31.21 7.68 -13.48
C GLU A 876 -32.25 7.67 -14.61
N GLY A 877 -32.99 6.57 -14.79
CA GLY A 877 -34.09 6.50 -15.77
C GLY A 877 -35.34 7.31 -15.42
N MET A 878 -35.45 7.82 -14.18
CA MET A 878 -36.54 8.70 -13.73
C MET A 878 -36.21 10.21 -13.87
N LYS A 879 -34.96 10.55 -14.21
CA LYS A 879 -34.52 11.92 -14.51
C LYS A 879 -34.52 12.16 -16.02
#